data_AF-A0A4Q3VEC6-F1
#
_entry.id   AF-A0A4Q3VEC6-F1
#
_cell.length_a   1.000
_cell.length_b   1.000
_cell.length_c   1.000
_cell.angle_alpha   90.00
_cell.angle_beta   90.00
_cell.angle_gamma   90.00
#
_symmetry.space_group_name_H-M   'P 1'
#
loop_
_entity.id
_entity.type
_entity.pdbx_description
1 polymer ?
#
loop_
_entity_poly.entity_id
_entity_poly.type
_entity_poly.pdbx_seq_one_letter_code
_entity_poly.pdbx_strand_id
1 'polypeptide(L)'
;IVHFLMVILMAVFAAPLIQFFYPGRPTDDGVQNITRNAMYMAAAAPFMILAITEGRGRIFTAVIVIAVVIAVSGVSMLRELDAGYLTLAAAFGCYLVLRLFPRSGFRIVGSTLAAIVVAAPLIFHQIAAGMDASAATNSVQYRQAIWQRVLDLIWQQPWFGSGLGALRMERDYIPAGVFEGQLYIPNHPHNMLLQLWAETGLVGAVLVAAILVLVAWRLPRPDALAPAMPRVAAIIGGFCASLISFDLWNESWWAVFCLLAVLSAIYYRRHAQAVSPATTEQVLVDMRADSDDRLTEVAARAPARPDSASQVERVATVEPRATTNNFNLLRLCFALMVVAFHLVAIPDWAEAIRPQMALLAEVGVQGFFVLSGYLVYASLERSSSLAQYAEKRFRRLYPAYAFVILVCAGAALIASPAAREDLLGVARYTGWNLIFANFMEPNLPGVFAGNPMTEVNGALWTLKIEVMFYLVLPVLLWLLRLGGRYDWIGCLLLYAGAEVWRAWFNHIGQFEIARQLPGQMSFFLTGMMLHAANLSGPRLHIAGAAGAVLLAASLVWPQVEFVRAIGLGALSVWLATGIVRLPDAARFGDLSYGIYIVHAPIIQTCIALGLFAASAWMGVGIAITASVLGALFLWHLIEKPSLRSDSAYRLRHT
;
A
#
# COMPACT_ATOMS: atom_id res chain seq x y z
N ILE A 1 5.81 16.17 21.77
CA ILE A 1 5.86 16.47 23.22
C ILE A 1 4.80 15.66 23.96
N VAL A 2 3.49 15.90 23.77
CA VAL A 2 2.40 15.15 24.45
C VAL A 2 2.56 13.63 24.32
N HIS A 3 2.76 13.12 23.10
CA HIS A 3 2.94 11.67 22.89
C HIS A 3 4.16 11.10 23.62
N PHE A 4 5.28 11.82 23.67
CA PHE A 4 6.47 11.39 24.39
C PHE A 4 6.26 11.37 25.91
N LEU A 5 5.56 12.37 26.45
CA LEU A 5 5.16 12.40 27.86
C LEU A 5 4.19 11.27 28.19
N MET A 6 3.26 10.94 27.28
CA MET A 6 2.39 9.78 27.43
C MET A 6 3.18 8.47 27.42
N VAL A 7 4.17 8.30 26.54
CA VAL A 7 5.01 7.09 26.54
C VAL A 7 5.84 6.98 27.82
N ILE A 8 6.39 8.08 28.33
CA ILE A 8 7.05 8.10 29.66
C ILE A 8 6.07 7.67 30.75
N LEU A 9 4.88 8.28 30.77
CA LEU A 9 3.88 8.01 31.79
C LEU A 9 3.39 6.57 31.71
N MET A 10 3.19 6.02 30.51
CA MET A 10 2.89 4.61 30.32
C MET A 10 4.03 3.70 30.74
N ALA A 11 5.29 4.05 30.45
CA ALA A 11 6.45 3.26 30.87
C ALA A 11 6.69 3.30 32.39
N VAL A 12 6.37 4.40 33.07
CA VAL A 12 6.52 4.55 34.53
C VAL A 12 5.34 3.88 35.27
N PHE A 13 4.10 4.10 34.80
CA PHE A 13 2.87 3.62 35.43
C PHE A 13 2.28 2.38 34.74
N ALA A 14 3.09 1.58 34.04
CA ALA A 14 2.64 0.45 33.24
C ALA A 14 1.76 -0.53 34.05
N ALA A 15 2.22 -0.95 35.23
CA ALA A 15 1.49 -1.91 36.08
C ALA A 15 0.15 -1.34 36.58
N PRO A 16 0.09 -0.12 37.16
CA PRO A 16 -1.18 0.53 37.48
C PRO A 16 -2.13 0.69 36.30
N LEU A 17 -1.62 1.05 35.11
CA LEU A 17 -2.43 1.23 33.90
C LEU A 17 -3.02 -0.09 33.39
N ILE A 18 -2.24 -1.17 33.40
CA ILE A 18 -2.74 -2.50 33.01
C ILE A 18 -3.83 -2.97 33.95
N GLN A 19 -3.64 -2.81 35.26
CA GLN A 19 -4.68 -3.14 36.24
C GLN A 19 -5.93 -2.27 36.08
N PHE A 20 -5.78 -1.01 35.67
CA PHE A 20 -6.91 -0.11 35.41
C PHE A 20 -7.73 -0.54 34.18
N PHE A 21 -7.09 -0.85 33.05
CA PHE A 21 -7.80 -1.23 31.82
C PHE A 21 -8.20 -2.71 31.76
N TYR A 22 -7.47 -3.57 32.47
CA TYR A 22 -7.62 -5.02 32.44
C TYR A 22 -7.50 -5.62 33.86
N PRO A 23 -8.47 -5.33 34.75
CA PRO A 23 -8.41 -5.79 36.14
C PRO A 23 -8.36 -7.31 36.22
N GLY A 24 -7.47 -7.83 37.09
CA GLY A 24 -7.33 -9.26 37.37
C GLY A 24 -6.45 -10.05 36.39
N ARG A 25 -5.86 -9.41 35.38
CA ARG A 25 -4.84 -10.03 34.52
C ARG A 25 -3.43 -9.94 35.17
N PRO A 26 -2.57 -10.96 34.98
CA PRO A 26 -1.15 -10.85 35.33
C PRO A 26 -0.51 -9.65 34.63
N THR A 27 0.26 -8.85 35.38
CA THR A 27 0.84 -7.60 34.87
C THR A 27 2.16 -7.78 34.14
N ASP A 28 2.85 -8.89 34.35
CA ASP A 28 4.28 -8.98 34.09
C ASP A 28 4.61 -8.88 32.59
N ASP A 29 3.90 -9.64 31.75
CA ASP A 29 4.04 -9.58 30.29
C ASP A 29 3.57 -8.24 29.70
N GLY A 30 2.47 -7.69 30.24
CA GLY A 30 1.93 -6.41 29.80
C GLY A 30 2.87 -5.25 30.11
N VAL A 31 3.48 -5.26 31.30
CA VAL A 31 4.45 -4.25 31.73
C VAL A 31 5.68 -4.32 30.84
N GLN A 32 6.19 -5.52 30.55
CA GLN A 32 7.33 -5.69 29.65
C GLN A 32 7.03 -5.14 28.25
N ASN A 33 5.84 -5.40 27.70
CA ASN A 33 5.43 -4.91 26.39
C ASN A 33 5.23 -3.39 26.33
N ILE A 34 4.60 -2.79 27.34
CA ILE A 34 4.47 -1.32 27.44
C ILE A 34 5.85 -0.67 27.62
N THR A 35 6.77 -1.33 28.31
CA THR A 35 8.11 -0.82 28.61
C THR A 35 9.03 -0.87 27.39
N ARG A 36 8.85 -1.82 26.45
CA ARG A 36 9.51 -1.82 25.13
C ARG A 36 9.20 -0.56 24.30
N ASN A 37 8.16 0.21 24.65
CA ASN A 37 7.90 1.52 24.03
C ASN A 37 8.99 2.57 24.32
N ALA A 38 9.90 2.32 25.27
CA ALA A 38 11.09 3.16 25.46
C ALA A 38 12.00 3.20 24.22
N MET A 39 11.98 2.17 23.37
CA MET A 39 12.68 2.21 22.07
C MET A 39 12.06 3.24 21.12
N TYR A 40 10.73 3.41 21.13
CA TYR A 40 10.06 4.49 20.39
C TYR A 40 10.50 5.87 20.90
N MET A 41 10.70 6.02 22.22
CA MET A 41 11.24 7.26 22.77
C MET A 41 12.65 7.55 22.29
N ALA A 42 13.54 6.54 22.25
CA ALA A 42 14.91 6.70 21.76
C ALA A 42 14.95 7.08 20.26
N ALA A 43 14.12 6.45 19.44
CA ALA A 43 14.00 6.78 18.01
C ALA A 43 13.36 8.16 17.76
N ALA A 44 12.39 8.57 18.58
CA ALA A 44 11.70 9.86 18.47
C ALA A 44 12.43 11.03 19.16
N ALA A 45 13.40 10.75 20.04
CA ALA A 45 14.13 11.76 20.81
C ALA A 45 14.76 12.87 19.94
N PRO A 46 15.40 12.58 18.79
CA PRO A 46 15.99 13.62 17.95
C PRO A 46 14.98 14.56 17.32
N PHE A 47 13.74 14.10 17.08
CA PHE A 47 12.64 14.95 16.63
C PHE A 47 12.21 15.92 17.72
N MET A 48 12.12 15.45 18.96
CA MET A 48 11.75 16.30 20.08
C MET A 48 12.84 17.31 20.43
N ILE A 49 14.10 16.88 20.50
CA ILE A 49 15.24 17.75 20.77
C ILE A 49 15.18 18.90 19.77
N LEU A 50 15.11 18.60 18.47
CA LEU A 50 15.09 19.64 17.45
C LEU A 50 13.84 20.53 17.53
N ALA A 51 12.66 19.99 17.83
CA ALA A 51 11.45 20.80 18.01
C ALA A 51 11.53 21.77 19.20
N ILE A 52 12.22 21.38 20.28
CA ILE A 52 12.39 22.22 21.48
C ILE A 52 13.50 23.26 21.27
N THR A 53 14.54 22.89 20.51
CA THR A 53 15.74 23.70 20.34
C THR A 53 15.73 24.57 19.08
N GLU A 54 14.68 24.47 18.26
CA GLU A 54 14.49 25.28 17.05
C GLU A 54 14.54 26.77 17.37
N GLY A 55 15.39 27.52 16.64
CA GLY A 55 15.60 28.95 16.85
C GLY A 55 16.33 29.34 18.14
N ARG A 56 16.87 28.37 18.90
CA ARG A 56 17.55 28.62 20.18
C ARG A 56 19.07 28.48 20.10
N GLY A 57 19.77 29.03 21.10
CA GLY A 57 21.23 29.01 21.16
C GLY A 57 21.83 27.60 21.34
N ARG A 58 23.12 27.46 20.98
CA ARG A 58 23.86 26.17 21.06
C ARG A 58 23.91 25.58 22.47
N ILE A 59 24.02 26.42 23.50
CA ILE A 59 24.05 25.99 24.91
C ILE A 59 22.70 25.38 25.30
N PHE A 60 21.59 26.06 25.00
CA PHE A 60 20.25 25.55 25.25
C PHE A 60 20.01 24.21 24.53
N THR A 61 20.49 24.11 23.29
CA THR A 61 20.41 22.87 22.51
C THR A 61 21.14 21.71 23.18
N ALA A 62 22.38 21.95 23.64
CA ALA A 62 23.16 20.95 24.35
C ALA A 62 22.49 20.49 25.65
N VAL A 63 21.93 21.41 26.44
CA VAL A 63 21.20 21.08 27.68
C VAL A 63 20.00 20.17 27.40
N ILE A 64 19.20 20.46 26.37
CA ILE A 64 18.05 19.63 26.00
C ILE A 64 18.47 18.25 25.48
N VAL A 65 19.53 18.18 24.67
CA VAL A 65 20.10 16.90 24.23
C VAL A 65 20.49 16.06 25.45
N ILE A 66 21.25 16.63 26.37
CA ILE A 66 21.71 15.95 27.59
C ILE A 66 20.51 15.50 28.43
N ALA A 67 19.52 16.36 28.65
CA ALA A 67 18.32 16.02 29.43
C ALA A 67 17.53 14.86 28.81
N VAL A 68 17.35 14.84 27.48
CA VAL A 68 16.65 13.76 26.79
C VAL A 68 17.47 12.46 26.83
N VAL A 69 18.79 12.52 26.65
CA VAL A 69 19.67 11.35 26.76
C VAL A 69 19.65 10.79 28.19
N ILE A 70 19.70 11.65 29.21
CA ILE A 70 19.58 11.24 30.63
C ILE A 70 18.21 10.60 30.87
N ALA A 71 17.13 11.18 30.37
CA ALA A 71 15.78 10.61 30.54
C ALA A 71 15.65 9.24 29.87
N VAL A 72 16.11 9.08 28.63
CA VAL A 72 16.09 7.80 27.90
C VAL A 72 17.00 6.77 28.59
N SER A 73 18.18 7.19 29.03
CA SER A 73 19.12 6.31 29.75
C SER A 73 18.57 5.90 31.11
N GLY A 74 17.97 6.82 31.87
CA GLY A 74 17.37 6.55 33.17
C GLY A 74 16.20 5.58 33.09
N VAL A 75 15.31 5.74 32.11
CA VAL A 75 14.23 4.77 31.84
C VAL A 75 14.80 3.42 31.42
N SER A 76 15.88 3.40 30.63
CA SER A 76 16.53 2.15 30.21
C SER A 76 17.21 1.42 31.38
N MET A 77 17.85 2.14 32.31
CA MET A 77 18.44 1.56 33.54
C MET A 77 17.36 1.02 34.48
N LEU A 78 16.32 1.82 34.76
CA LEU A 78 15.25 1.46 35.70
C LEU A 78 14.43 0.24 35.25
N ARG A 79 14.54 -0.12 33.97
CA ARG A 79 13.75 -1.19 33.35
C ARG A 79 14.60 -2.30 32.73
N GLU A 80 15.91 -2.28 32.97
CA GLU A 80 16.88 -3.27 32.45
C GLU A 80 16.76 -3.48 30.92
N LEU A 81 16.59 -2.39 30.18
CA LEU A 81 16.37 -2.41 28.73
C LEU A 81 17.66 -2.15 27.95
N ASP A 82 18.39 -3.20 27.59
CA ASP A 82 19.61 -3.10 26.77
C ASP A 82 19.38 -2.48 25.38
N ALA A 83 18.19 -2.65 24.83
CA ALA A 83 17.84 -2.22 23.47
C ALA A 83 17.78 -0.68 23.31
N GLY A 84 17.55 0.06 24.40
CA GLY A 84 17.58 1.52 24.41
C GLY A 84 18.98 2.08 24.13
N TYR A 85 20.01 1.49 24.77
CA TYR A 85 21.41 1.88 24.56
C TYR A 85 21.91 1.55 23.17
N LEU A 86 21.54 0.38 22.64
CA LEU A 86 21.87 -0.01 21.28
C LEU A 86 21.29 0.98 20.26
N THR A 87 20.06 1.44 20.48
CA THR A 87 19.40 2.43 19.62
C THR A 87 20.15 3.76 19.61
N LEU A 88 20.55 4.26 20.78
CA LEU A 88 21.33 5.50 20.90
C LEU A 88 22.71 5.36 20.24
N ALA A 89 23.41 4.25 20.47
CA ALA A 89 24.71 3.97 19.88
C ALA A 89 24.63 3.87 18.34
N ALA A 90 23.65 3.14 17.81
CA ALA A 90 23.43 2.99 16.37
C ALA A 90 23.07 4.33 15.71
N ALA A 91 22.21 5.14 16.34
CA ALA A 91 21.87 6.48 15.85
C ALA A 91 23.08 7.42 15.84
N PHE A 92 23.90 7.39 16.90
CA PHE A 92 25.12 8.18 16.97
C PHE A 92 26.15 7.75 15.91
N GLY A 93 26.35 6.44 15.74
CA GLY A 93 27.21 5.88 14.69
C GLY A 93 26.76 6.28 13.29
N CYS A 94 25.45 6.18 13.00
CA CYS A 94 24.89 6.65 11.74
C CYS A 94 25.12 8.15 11.53
N TYR A 95 24.86 8.97 12.56
CA TYR A 95 25.10 10.41 12.51
C TYR A 95 26.58 10.72 12.21
N LEU A 96 27.51 10.03 12.86
CA LEU A 96 28.94 10.21 12.64
C LEU A 96 29.34 9.87 11.21
N VAL A 97 28.85 8.75 10.64
CA VAL A 97 29.10 8.39 9.24
C VAL A 97 28.53 9.45 8.28
N LEU A 98 27.30 9.91 8.49
CA LEU A 98 26.70 10.94 7.64
C LEU A 98 27.43 12.28 7.74
N ARG A 99 28.00 12.60 8.91
CA ARG A 99 28.78 13.82 9.16
C ARG A 99 30.19 13.75 8.57
N LEU A 100 30.88 12.62 8.71
CA LEU A 100 32.23 12.42 8.19
C LEU A 100 32.25 12.23 6.66
N PHE A 101 31.18 11.67 6.10
CA PHE A 101 31.03 11.42 4.66
C PHE A 101 29.84 12.20 4.07
N PRO A 102 29.92 13.54 4.00
CA PRO A 102 28.80 14.40 3.62
C PRO A 102 28.26 14.17 2.19
N ARG A 103 29.03 13.50 1.32
CA ARG A 103 28.65 13.20 -0.07
C ARG A 103 28.17 11.77 -0.29
N SER A 104 28.65 10.82 0.51
CA SER A 104 28.46 9.37 0.29
C SER A 104 27.88 8.63 1.49
N GLY A 105 27.63 9.32 2.61
CA GLY A 105 27.25 8.70 3.89
C GLY A 105 26.07 7.74 3.77
N PHE A 106 24.98 8.13 3.08
CA PHE A 106 23.85 7.21 2.87
C PHE A 106 24.21 5.96 2.10
N ARG A 107 25.07 6.08 1.08
CA ARG A 107 25.53 4.94 0.28
C ARG A 107 26.37 3.99 1.13
N ILE A 108 27.24 4.53 1.97
CA ILE A 108 28.05 3.74 2.92
C ILE A 108 27.13 2.99 3.86
N VAL A 109 26.25 3.71 4.57
CA VAL A 109 25.30 3.12 5.53
C VAL A 109 24.43 2.04 4.88
N GLY A 110 23.81 2.34 3.73
CA GLY A 110 22.94 1.41 3.03
C GLY A 110 23.66 0.18 2.48
N SER A 111 24.88 0.34 1.96
CA SER A 111 25.69 -0.78 1.46
C SER A 111 26.19 -1.66 2.60
N THR A 112 26.61 -1.06 3.73
CA THR A 112 26.97 -1.79 4.94
C THR A 112 25.78 -2.58 5.47
N LEU A 113 24.60 -1.96 5.53
CA LEU A 113 23.39 -2.65 5.99
C LEU A 113 23.00 -3.80 5.06
N ALA A 114 23.07 -3.60 3.75
CA ALA A 114 22.84 -4.66 2.76
C ALA A 114 23.84 -5.83 2.93
N ALA A 115 25.12 -5.53 3.19
CA ALA A 115 26.12 -6.56 3.48
C ALA A 115 25.79 -7.32 4.78
N ILE A 116 25.35 -6.63 5.83
CA ILE A 116 24.93 -7.26 7.09
C ILE A 116 23.72 -8.18 6.88
N VAL A 117 22.73 -7.78 6.07
CA VAL A 117 21.56 -8.60 5.73
C VAL A 117 22.00 -9.93 5.09
N VAL A 118 22.89 -9.87 4.10
CA VAL A 118 23.38 -11.08 3.41
C VAL A 118 24.27 -11.92 4.31
N ALA A 119 25.12 -11.29 5.14
CA ALA A 119 26.04 -11.99 6.02
C ALA A 119 25.42 -12.45 7.36
N ALA A 120 24.13 -12.17 7.61
CA ALA A 120 23.51 -12.36 8.91
C ALA A 120 23.66 -13.78 9.49
N PRO A 121 23.44 -14.89 8.75
CA PRO A 121 23.61 -16.23 9.30
C PRO A 121 25.03 -16.48 9.79
N LEU A 122 26.04 -15.99 9.06
CA LEU A 122 27.45 -16.14 9.42
C LEU A 122 27.81 -15.30 10.65
N ILE A 123 27.32 -14.05 10.71
CA ILE A 123 27.55 -13.14 11.84
C ILE A 123 26.94 -13.72 13.12
N PHE A 124 25.67 -14.14 13.08
CA PHE A 124 24.97 -14.63 14.27
C PHE A 124 25.38 -16.04 14.65
N HIS A 125 25.87 -16.86 13.72
CA HIS A 125 26.47 -18.15 14.08
C HIS A 125 27.66 -17.98 15.03
N GLN A 126 28.53 -16.99 14.80
CA GLN A 126 29.65 -16.70 15.72
C GLN A 126 29.19 -16.22 17.10
N ILE A 127 28.02 -15.58 17.19
CA ILE A 127 27.48 -15.02 18.43
C ILE A 127 26.69 -16.06 19.24
N ALA A 128 26.03 -16.99 18.55
CA ALA A 128 25.08 -17.93 19.13
C ALA A 128 25.60 -19.38 19.21
N ALA A 129 26.76 -19.68 18.63
CA ALA A 129 27.31 -21.03 18.58
C ALA A 129 27.39 -21.68 19.97
N GLY A 130 26.77 -22.86 20.08
CA GLY A 130 26.78 -23.67 21.31
C GLY A 130 25.86 -23.17 22.42
N MET A 131 25.02 -22.16 22.17
CA MET A 131 24.06 -21.66 23.15
C MET A 131 22.82 -22.55 23.22
N ASP A 132 22.41 -22.89 24.44
CA ASP A 132 21.25 -23.74 24.74
C ASP A 132 20.27 -22.99 25.67
N ALA A 133 18.99 -23.04 25.33
CA ALA A 133 17.93 -22.40 26.10
C ALA A 133 17.79 -23.02 27.49
N SER A 134 18.09 -24.32 27.63
CA SER A 134 18.06 -25.00 28.94
C SER A 134 19.18 -24.58 29.89
N ALA A 135 20.29 -24.07 29.35
CA ALA A 135 21.40 -23.53 30.12
C ALA A 135 21.30 -22.01 30.34
N ALA A 136 20.32 -21.35 29.71
CA ALA A 136 20.18 -19.90 29.79
C ALA A 136 19.71 -19.46 31.19
N THR A 137 20.45 -18.51 31.76
CA THR A 137 20.17 -17.93 33.09
C THR A 137 19.55 -16.54 33.02
N ASN A 138 19.60 -15.90 31.85
CA ASN A 138 19.10 -14.56 31.61
C ASN A 138 18.55 -14.40 30.19
N SER A 139 17.91 -13.26 29.93
CA SER A 139 17.23 -12.99 28.65
C SER A 139 18.16 -12.87 27.45
N VAL A 140 19.43 -12.47 27.64
CA VAL A 140 20.42 -12.37 26.56
C VAL A 140 20.86 -13.76 26.11
N GLN A 141 21.22 -14.63 27.07
CA GLN A 141 21.58 -16.03 26.77
C GLN A 141 20.42 -16.77 26.12
N TYR A 142 19.19 -16.52 26.58
CA TYR A 142 18.00 -17.09 25.97
C TYR A 142 17.83 -16.65 24.52
N ARG A 143 18.01 -15.36 24.20
CA ARG A 143 17.97 -14.88 22.80
C ARG A 143 19.04 -15.51 21.93
N GLN A 144 20.25 -15.68 22.44
CA GLN A 144 21.31 -16.35 21.68
C GLN A 144 20.96 -17.83 21.41
N ALA A 145 20.36 -18.53 22.36
CA ALA A 145 19.85 -19.89 22.13
C ALA A 145 18.74 -19.93 21.07
N ILE A 146 17.81 -18.96 21.09
CA ILE A 146 16.80 -18.78 20.04
C ILE A 146 17.48 -18.61 18.67
N TRP A 147 18.50 -17.75 18.59
CA TRP A 147 19.23 -17.52 17.34
C TRP A 147 19.93 -18.77 16.85
N GLN A 148 20.52 -19.57 17.73
CA GLN A 148 21.12 -20.86 17.38
C GLN A 148 20.08 -21.81 16.76
N ARG A 149 18.92 -21.95 17.39
CA ARG A 149 17.83 -22.79 16.85
C ARG A 149 17.34 -22.32 15.48
N VAL A 150 17.23 -21.00 15.29
CA VAL A 150 16.79 -20.41 14.02
C VAL A 150 17.86 -20.59 12.94
N LEU A 151 19.15 -20.53 13.28
CA LEU A 151 20.23 -20.86 12.35
C LEU A 151 20.14 -22.32 11.89
N ASP A 152 19.82 -23.25 12.78
CA ASP A 152 19.62 -24.65 12.40
C ASP A 152 18.47 -24.81 11.39
N LEU A 153 17.39 -24.02 11.52
CA LEU A 153 16.29 -23.98 10.54
C LEU A 153 16.73 -23.34 9.21
N ILE A 154 17.50 -22.25 9.27
CA ILE A 154 18.06 -21.60 8.06
C ILE A 154 18.93 -22.59 7.28
N TRP A 155 19.77 -23.37 7.96
CA TRP A 155 20.66 -24.32 7.29
C TRP A 155 19.94 -25.53 6.68
N GLN A 156 18.72 -25.83 7.12
CA GLN A 156 17.88 -26.84 6.46
C GLN A 156 17.31 -26.35 5.13
N GLN A 157 16.98 -25.06 5.00
CA GLN A 157 16.38 -24.46 3.81
C GLN A 157 17.08 -23.14 3.40
N PRO A 158 18.38 -23.15 3.06
CA PRO A 158 19.18 -21.92 2.95
C PRO A 158 18.82 -21.04 1.74
N TRP A 159 18.25 -21.62 0.68
CA TRP A 159 18.00 -20.91 -0.58
C TRP A 159 16.69 -20.13 -0.57
N PHE A 160 15.60 -20.79 -0.15
CA PHE A 160 14.24 -20.25 -0.22
C PHE A 160 13.59 -20.04 1.16
N GLY A 161 14.23 -20.50 2.24
CA GLY A 161 13.66 -20.49 3.57
C GLY A 161 12.50 -21.49 3.70
N SER A 162 11.90 -21.50 4.89
CA SER A 162 10.78 -22.38 5.25
C SER A 162 9.41 -21.78 4.93
N GLY A 163 9.35 -20.58 4.34
CA GLY A 163 8.12 -19.85 4.02
C GLY A 163 7.74 -18.78 5.04
N LEU A 164 6.92 -17.81 4.62
CA LEU A 164 6.49 -16.69 5.44
C LEU A 164 5.68 -17.16 6.65
N GLY A 165 6.07 -16.69 7.84
CA GLY A 165 5.45 -17.05 9.10
C GLY A 165 5.79 -18.46 9.62
N ALA A 166 6.69 -19.20 8.98
CA ALA A 166 7.04 -20.57 9.38
C ALA A 166 7.48 -20.68 10.84
N LEU A 167 8.23 -19.70 11.35
CA LEU A 167 8.70 -19.69 12.74
C LEU A 167 7.56 -19.63 13.78
N ARG A 168 6.36 -19.17 13.40
CA ARG A 168 5.18 -19.17 14.28
C ARG A 168 4.51 -20.54 14.40
N MET A 169 4.86 -21.46 13.49
CA MET A 169 4.34 -22.83 13.48
C MET A 169 5.23 -23.78 14.29
N GLU A 170 6.47 -23.37 14.60
CA GLU A 170 7.39 -24.12 15.44
C GLU A 170 6.88 -24.14 16.90
N ARG A 171 6.69 -25.35 17.44
CA ARG A 171 6.13 -25.55 18.80
C ARG A 171 7.01 -26.42 19.69
N ASP A 172 8.32 -26.26 19.56
CA ASP A 172 9.28 -26.90 20.47
C ASP A 172 9.23 -26.20 21.82
N TYR A 173 9.20 -26.96 22.91
CA TYR A 173 9.21 -26.44 24.28
C TYR A 173 10.56 -26.70 24.95
N ILE A 174 10.97 -25.77 25.81
CA ILE A 174 12.24 -25.86 26.53
C ILE A 174 12.09 -26.90 27.65
N PRO A 175 12.94 -27.94 27.67
CA PRO A 175 12.72 -29.13 28.52
C PRO A 175 13.14 -28.96 29.98
N ALA A 176 14.02 -28.00 30.28
CA ALA A 176 14.54 -27.76 31.63
C ALA A 176 15.15 -26.36 31.74
N GLY A 177 15.35 -25.86 32.97
CA GLY A 177 16.06 -24.61 33.26
C GLY A 177 15.13 -23.44 33.62
N VAL A 178 15.67 -22.23 33.65
CA VAL A 178 14.92 -21.02 34.07
C VAL A 178 13.72 -20.73 33.15
N PHE A 179 13.78 -21.18 31.89
CA PHE A 179 12.75 -20.97 30.88
C PHE A 179 11.95 -22.24 30.56
N GLU A 180 11.99 -23.27 31.42
CA GLU A 180 11.26 -24.52 31.24
C GLU A 180 9.77 -24.31 30.94
N GLY A 181 9.23 -25.09 30.00
CA GLY A 181 7.82 -25.02 29.60
C GLY A 181 7.46 -23.83 28.70
N GLN A 182 8.40 -22.93 28.41
CA GLN A 182 8.22 -21.91 27.38
C GLN A 182 8.52 -22.49 25.98
N LEU A 183 7.93 -21.88 24.95
CA LEU A 183 8.28 -22.18 23.56
C LEU A 183 9.73 -21.78 23.30
N TYR A 184 10.51 -22.67 22.69
CA TYR A 184 11.88 -22.42 22.27
C TYR A 184 11.93 -21.19 21.34
N ILE A 185 10.99 -21.08 20.40
CA ILE A 185 10.77 -19.87 19.60
C ILE A 185 9.38 -19.32 19.98
N PRO A 186 9.30 -18.28 20.82
CA PRO A 186 8.01 -17.82 21.36
C PRO A 186 7.01 -17.33 20.32
N ASN A 187 7.49 -16.80 19.17
CA ASN A 187 6.71 -16.36 18.01
C ASN A 187 7.63 -15.89 16.86
N HIS A 188 8.75 -15.25 17.22
CA HIS A 188 9.74 -14.70 16.30
C HIS A 188 11.12 -14.75 16.98
N PRO A 189 12.23 -14.66 16.23
CA PRO A 189 13.56 -14.93 16.77
C PRO A 189 14.18 -13.74 17.52
N HIS A 190 13.41 -12.67 17.75
CA HIS A 190 13.93 -11.37 18.20
C HIS A 190 15.11 -10.86 17.34
N ASN A 191 15.08 -11.19 16.05
CA ASN A 191 16.13 -10.84 15.08
C ASN A 191 15.54 -10.87 13.66
N MET A 192 15.19 -9.69 13.14
CA MET A 192 14.57 -9.51 11.83
C MET A 192 15.43 -10.08 10.71
N LEU A 193 16.76 -10.07 10.85
CA LEU A 193 17.69 -10.58 9.84
C LEU A 193 17.66 -12.10 9.76
N LEU A 194 17.69 -12.78 10.92
CA LEU A 194 17.54 -14.23 10.98
C LEU A 194 16.13 -14.66 10.58
N GLN A 195 15.10 -13.88 10.93
CA GLN A 195 13.74 -14.15 10.48
C GLN A 195 13.60 -14.06 8.95
N LEU A 196 14.15 -13.00 8.34
CA LEU A 196 14.19 -12.87 6.88
C LEU A 196 14.83 -14.10 6.24
N TRP A 197 15.97 -14.54 6.75
CA TRP A 197 16.67 -15.73 6.25
C TRP A 197 15.88 -17.02 6.47
N ALA A 198 15.32 -17.23 7.65
CA ALA A 198 14.58 -18.44 7.98
C ALA A 198 13.33 -18.59 7.10
N GLU A 199 12.68 -17.48 6.75
CA GLU A 199 11.41 -17.51 6.02
C GLU A 199 11.57 -17.37 4.49
N THR A 200 12.63 -16.70 4.01
CA THR A 200 12.80 -16.38 2.58
C THR A 200 14.14 -16.82 1.98
N GLY A 201 15.07 -17.32 2.80
CA GLY A 201 16.38 -17.78 2.40
C GLY A 201 17.27 -16.69 1.80
N LEU A 202 18.35 -17.14 1.15
CA LEU A 202 19.30 -16.27 0.45
C LEU A 202 18.62 -15.41 -0.62
N VAL A 203 17.61 -15.94 -1.32
CA VAL A 203 16.88 -15.21 -2.37
C VAL A 203 16.23 -13.95 -1.79
N GLY A 204 15.45 -14.09 -0.71
CA GLY A 204 14.84 -12.93 -0.07
C GLY A 204 15.85 -11.98 0.56
N ALA A 205 16.92 -12.49 1.18
CA ALA A 205 18.00 -11.68 1.72
C ALA A 205 18.69 -10.81 0.67
N VAL A 206 18.99 -11.37 -0.51
CA VAL A 206 19.60 -10.64 -1.63
C VAL A 206 18.64 -9.60 -2.20
N LEU A 207 17.35 -9.91 -2.32
CA LEU A 207 16.34 -8.95 -2.78
C LEU A 207 16.22 -7.75 -1.83
N VAL A 208 16.15 -7.99 -0.51
CA VAL A 208 16.12 -6.93 0.49
C VAL A 208 17.41 -6.10 0.46
N ALA A 209 18.57 -6.76 0.36
CA ALA A 209 19.86 -6.09 0.23
C ALA A 209 19.92 -5.19 -1.02
N ALA A 210 19.42 -5.67 -2.16
CA ALA A 210 19.34 -4.88 -3.40
C ALA A 210 18.44 -3.64 -3.22
N ILE A 211 17.28 -3.79 -2.57
CA ILE A 211 16.38 -2.66 -2.26
C ILE A 211 17.10 -1.63 -1.39
N LEU A 212 17.78 -2.06 -0.33
CA LEU A 212 18.53 -1.15 0.56
C LEU A 212 19.60 -0.35 -0.19
N VAL A 213 20.37 -1.00 -1.07
CA VAL A 213 21.37 -0.33 -1.91
C VAL A 213 20.69 0.65 -2.87
N LEU A 214 19.65 0.23 -3.60
CA LEU A 214 18.96 1.08 -4.56
C LEU A 214 18.36 2.34 -3.89
N VAL A 215 17.74 2.18 -2.72
CA VAL A 215 17.19 3.30 -1.94
C VAL A 215 18.31 4.22 -1.47
N ALA A 216 19.36 3.67 -0.85
CA ALA A 216 20.48 4.45 -0.33
C ALA A 216 21.19 5.28 -1.40
N TRP A 217 21.28 4.77 -2.62
CA TRP A 217 21.93 5.46 -3.74
C TRP A 217 21.08 6.56 -4.36
N ARG A 218 19.78 6.60 -4.06
CA ARG A 218 18.82 7.60 -4.53
C ARG A 218 18.50 8.67 -3.49
N LEU A 219 18.90 8.46 -2.24
CA LEU A 219 18.78 9.48 -1.20
C LEU A 219 19.62 10.72 -1.58
N PRO A 220 19.13 11.95 -1.28
CA PRO A 220 19.92 13.17 -1.44
C PRO A 220 21.23 13.08 -0.66
N ARG A 221 22.23 13.88 -1.04
CA ARG A 221 23.48 13.92 -0.29
C ARG A 221 23.23 14.40 1.16
N PRO A 222 23.92 13.83 2.17
CA PRO A 222 23.76 14.24 3.56
C PRO A 222 23.93 15.74 3.81
N ASP A 223 24.86 16.40 3.12
CA ASP A 223 25.08 17.85 3.19
C ASP A 223 23.86 18.66 2.70
N ALA A 224 23.20 18.21 1.64
CA ALA A 224 21.96 18.81 1.14
C ALA A 224 20.78 18.69 2.12
N LEU A 225 20.90 17.82 3.13
CA LEU A 225 19.93 17.63 4.20
C LEU A 225 20.34 18.29 5.52
N ALA A 226 21.35 19.17 5.56
CA ALA A 226 21.96 19.69 6.79
C ALA A 226 21.01 19.96 7.99
N PRO A 227 19.86 20.65 7.86
CA PRO A 227 18.95 20.85 9.00
C PRO A 227 18.14 19.59 9.40
N ALA A 228 17.94 18.65 8.49
CA ALA A 228 17.18 17.40 8.70
C ALA A 228 18.08 16.17 8.95
N MET A 229 19.38 16.25 8.65
CA MET A 229 20.33 15.13 8.67
C MET A 229 20.40 14.39 10.02
N PRO A 230 20.41 15.05 11.20
CA PRO A 230 20.35 14.35 12.48
C PRO A 230 19.07 13.52 12.68
N ARG A 231 17.93 13.95 12.11
CA ARG A 231 16.66 13.19 12.18
C ARG A 231 16.71 11.94 11.32
N VAL A 232 17.28 12.06 10.13
CA VAL A 232 17.47 10.92 9.22
C VAL A 232 18.44 9.92 9.84
N ALA A 233 19.54 10.38 10.44
CA ALA A 233 20.47 9.51 11.18
C ALA A 233 19.78 8.75 12.32
N ALA A 234 18.90 9.43 13.07
CA ALA A 234 18.12 8.83 14.14
C ALA A 234 17.16 7.75 13.66
N ILE A 235 16.43 8.01 12.56
CA ILE A 235 15.54 7.01 11.93
C ILE A 235 16.34 5.77 11.55
N ILE A 236 17.46 5.95 10.84
CA ILE A 236 18.30 4.84 10.38
C ILE A 236 18.87 4.09 11.59
N GLY A 237 19.37 4.79 12.61
CA GLY A 237 19.92 4.15 13.81
C GLY A 237 18.88 3.36 14.60
N GLY A 238 17.67 3.92 14.78
CA GLY A 238 16.55 3.22 15.38
C GLY A 238 16.14 1.99 14.57
N PHE A 239 16.13 2.10 13.25
CA PHE A 239 15.88 0.96 12.36
C PHE A 239 16.95 -0.12 12.55
N CYS A 240 18.23 0.24 12.53
CA CYS A 240 19.34 -0.70 12.75
C CYS A 240 19.24 -1.44 14.10
N ALA A 241 18.86 -0.75 15.18
CA ALA A 241 18.66 -1.39 16.47
C ALA A 241 17.43 -2.30 16.50
N SER A 242 16.37 -1.95 15.78
CA SER A 242 15.15 -2.79 15.70
C SER A 242 15.41 -4.15 15.04
N LEU A 243 16.41 -4.23 14.15
CA LEU A 243 16.78 -5.46 13.43
C LEU A 243 17.14 -6.64 14.33
N ILE A 244 17.55 -6.40 15.58
CA ILE A 244 17.91 -7.46 16.54
C ILE A 244 17.01 -7.48 17.79
N SER A 245 15.81 -6.92 17.69
CA SER A 245 14.88 -6.83 18.83
C SER A 245 13.43 -7.19 18.49
N PHE A 246 13.00 -7.02 17.24
CA PHE A 246 11.59 -7.15 16.86
C PHE A 246 11.33 -8.17 15.75
N ASP A 247 10.05 -8.49 15.59
CA ASP A 247 9.51 -9.28 14.49
C ASP A 247 9.51 -8.44 13.21
N LEU A 248 10.03 -9.01 12.12
CA LEU A 248 10.06 -8.37 10.80
C LEU A 248 8.66 -7.99 10.31
N TRP A 249 7.65 -8.77 10.65
CA TRP A 249 6.28 -8.63 10.13
C TRP A 249 5.35 -7.85 11.07
N ASN A 250 5.89 -7.26 12.14
CA ASN A 250 5.08 -6.48 13.05
C ASN A 250 4.85 -5.05 12.49
N GLU A 251 3.61 -4.80 12.09
CA GLU A 251 3.15 -3.59 11.39
C GLU A 251 3.37 -2.29 12.19
N SER A 252 3.29 -2.37 13.53
CA SER A 252 3.39 -1.20 14.40
C SER A 252 4.77 -0.52 14.33
N TRP A 253 5.85 -1.29 14.14
CA TRP A 253 7.21 -0.77 14.06
C TRP A 253 7.47 -0.04 12.73
N TRP A 254 7.02 -0.64 11.62
CA TRP A 254 7.13 -0.02 10.30
C TRP A 254 6.37 1.31 10.24
N ALA A 255 5.17 1.35 10.82
CA ALA A 255 4.36 2.56 10.87
C ALA A 255 5.09 3.73 11.54
N VAL A 256 5.84 3.49 12.62
CA VAL A 256 6.59 4.53 13.32
C VAL A 256 7.71 5.09 12.46
N PHE A 257 8.55 4.24 11.85
CA PHE A 257 9.64 4.74 10.99
C PHE A 257 9.11 5.46 9.75
N CYS A 258 8.01 4.97 9.15
CA CYS A 258 7.33 5.67 8.06
C CYS A 258 6.84 7.06 8.49
N LEU A 259 6.20 7.17 9.66
CA LEU A 259 5.73 8.45 10.20
C LEU A 259 6.90 9.41 10.44
N LEU A 260 7.98 8.95 11.07
CA LEU A 260 9.18 9.77 11.32
C LEU A 260 9.84 10.23 10.02
N ALA A 261 9.88 9.37 8.99
CA ALA A 261 10.38 9.73 7.66
C ALA A 261 9.51 10.82 7.00
N VAL A 262 8.18 10.70 7.08
CA VAL A 262 7.24 11.72 6.58
C VAL A 262 7.44 13.05 7.31
N LEU A 263 7.53 13.04 8.64
CA LEU A 263 7.78 14.25 9.43
C LEU A 263 9.12 14.91 9.06
N SER A 264 10.15 14.10 8.80
CA SER A 264 11.45 14.59 8.33
C SER A 264 11.34 15.26 6.95
N ALA A 265 10.61 14.66 6.02
CA ALA A 265 10.39 15.20 4.69
C ALA A 265 9.59 16.51 4.71
N ILE A 266 8.52 16.59 5.52
CA ILE A 266 7.72 17.81 5.72
C ILE A 266 8.61 18.94 6.27
N TYR A 267 9.40 18.64 7.29
CA TYR A 267 10.31 19.62 7.87
C TYR A 267 11.34 20.13 6.87
N TYR A 268 11.98 19.20 6.14
CA TYR A 268 12.95 19.54 5.09
C TYR A 268 12.33 20.48 4.05
N ARG A 269 11.11 20.20 3.58
CA ARG A 269 10.41 21.07 2.62
C ARG A 269 10.15 22.47 3.18
N ARG A 270 9.66 22.58 4.42
CA ARG A 270 9.41 23.88 5.06
C ARG A 270 10.69 24.71 5.20
N HIS A 271 11.80 24.08 5.59
CA HIS A 271 13.09 24.76 5.73
C HIS A 271 13.71 25.12 4.38
N ALA A 272 13.63 24.23 3.39
CA ALA A 272 14.10 24.53 2.04
C ALA A 272 13.34 25.71 1.42
N GLN A 273 12.03 25.83 1.68
CA GLN A 273 11.21 26.97 1.26
C GLN A 273 11.52 28.26 2.03
N ALA A 274 11.88 28.18 3.32
CA ALA A 274 12.28 29.33 4.11
C ALA A 274 13.65 29.92 3.71
N VAL A 275 14.51 29.12 3.05
CA VAL A 275 15.90 29.48 2.69
C VAL A 275 16.02 29.99 1.24
N SER A 276 14.95 29.94 0.41
CA SER A 276 14.96 30.47 -0.96
C SER A 276 13.56 30.99 -1.37
N PRO A 277 13.36 32.28 -1.76
CA PRO A 277 14.31 33.34 -2.05
C PRO A 277 14.03 34.66 -1.28
N ALA A 278 14.80 34.95 -0.22
CA ALA A 278 15.03 36.33 0.23
C ALA A 278 16.31 36.93 -0.41
N THR A 279 17.17 36.08 -0.97
CA THR A 279 18.46 36.46 -1.55
C THR A 279 18.39 36.85 -3.02
N THR A 280 17.39 36.41 -3.79
CA THR A 280 17.25 36.83 -5.21
C THR A 280 16.70 38.24 -5.33
N GLU A 281 15.81 38.66 -4.44
CA GLU A 281 15.25 40.01 -4.46
C GLU A 281 16.26 41.05 -3.93
N GLN A 282 17.06 40.72 -2.91
CA GLN A 282 18.17 41.58 -2.46
C GLN A 282 19.31 41.67 -3.48
N VAL A 283 19.69 40.57 -4.15
CA VAL A 283 20.71 40.62 -5.21
C VAL A 283 20.20 41.34 -6.46
N LEU A 284 18.90 41.24 -6.80
CA LEU A 284 18.31 42.02 -7.89
C LEU A 284 18.08 43.49 -7.53
N VAL A 285 17.86 43.82 -6.25
CA VAL A 285 17.77 45.20 -5.76
C VAL A 285 19.16 45.84 -5.71
N ASP A 286 20.19 45.12 -5.26
CA ASP A 286 21.59 45.60 -5.29
C ASP A 286 22.12 45.72 -6.72
N MET A 287 21.75 44.81 -7.63
CA MET A 287 22.09 44.93 -9.06
C MET A 287 21.32 46.04 -9.77
N ARG A 288 20.08 46.35 -9.33
CA ARG A 288 19.31 47.50 -9.87
C ARG A 288 19.87 48.83 -9.38
N ALA A 289 20.32 48.90 -8.13
CA ALA A 289 20.97 50.08 -7.56
C ALA A 289 22.32 50.41 -8.24
N ASP A 290 23.09 49.39 -8.68
CA ASP A 290 24.34 49.59 -9.43
C ASP A 290 24.10 49.87 -10.94
N SER A 291 22.96 49.45 -11.50
CA SER A 291 22.61 49.69 -12.90
C SER A 291 21.94 51.06 -13.17
N ASP A 292 21.24 51.63 -12.19
CA ASP A 292 20.58 52.94 -12.33
C ASP A 292 21.59 54.10 -12.39
N ASP A 293 22.78 53.94 -11.81
CA ASP A 293 23.86 54.95 -11.87
C ASP A 293 24.63 54.93 -13.21
N ARG A 294 24.49 53.87 -14.02
CA ARG A 294 25.13 53.74 -15.34
C ARG A 294 24.21 53.98 -16.52
N LEU A 295 22.89 53.97 -16.32
CA LEU A 295 21.89 54.14 -17.39
C LEU A 295 21.51 55.61 -17.65
N THR A 296 21.80 56.52 -16.72
CA THR A 296 21.63 57.97 -16.89
C THR A 296 22.64 58.59 -17.87
N GLU A 297 23.78 57.94 -18.14
CA GLU A 297 24.81 58.46 -19.05
C GLU A 297 24.66 57.97 -20.51
N VAL A 298 23.94 56.88 -20.76
CA VAL A 298 23.85 56.25 -22.10
C VAL A 298 22.54 56.57 -22.84
N ALA A 299 21.50 57.05 -22.14
CA ALA A 299 20.19 57.34 -22.72
C ALA A 299 20.11 58.62 -23.59
N ALA A 300 21.22 59.36 -23.80
CA ALA A 300 21.24 60.59 -24.60
C ALA A 300 21.51 60.38 -26.11
N ARG A 301 21.74 59.16 -26.59
CA ARG A 301 22.04 58.90 -28.02
C ARG A 301 21.50 57.56 -28.53
N ALA A 302 20.23 57.49 -28.90
CA ALA A 302 19.73 56.46 -29.83
C ALA A 302 18.48 56.95 -30.57
N PRO A 303 18.37 56.74 -31.90
CA PRO A 303 17.24 57.23 -32.69
C PRO A 303 16.05 56.26 -32.62
N ALA A 304 14.85 56.84 -32.64
CA ALA A 304 13.55 56.17 -32.58
C ALA A 304 13.32 55.19 -33.75
N ARG A 305 12.73 54.03 -33.44
CA ARG A 305 12.09 53.13 -34.41
C ARG A 305 10.70 52.71 -33.93
N PRO A 306 9.76 52.45 -34.86
CA PRO A 306 8.33 52.53 -34.60
C PRO A 306 7.70 51.22 -34.11
N ASP A 307 6.52 51.38 -33.55
CA ASP A 307 5.60 50.40 -32.96
C ASP A 307 5.49 49.06 -33.70
N SER A 308 5.65 47.97 -32.95
CA SER A 308 5.26 46.60 -33.35
C SER A 308 4.39 45.92 -32.29
N ALA A 309 3.54 46.70 -31.62
CA ALA A 309 2.50 46.18 -30.73
C ALA A 309 1.24 45.78 -31.53
N SER A 310 1.32 44.73 -32.37
CA SER A 310 0.11 44.16 -33.00
C SER A 310 0.21 42.71 -33.51
N GLN A 311 1.19 41.92 -33.05
CA GLN A 311 1.25 40.47 -33.36
C GLN A 311 1.45 39.63 -32.10
N VAL A 312 0.51 39.72 -31.16
CA VAL A 312 0.23 38.58 -30.26
C VAL A 312 -0.85 37.77 -30.95
N GLU A 313 -0.39 36.93 -31.88
CA GLU A 313 -1.22 36.00 -32.62
C GLU A 313 -1.91 35.07 -31.63
N ARG A 314 -3.24 35.01 -31.73
CA ARG A 314 -4.10 34.12 -30.95
C ARG A 314 -3.66 32.69 -31.27
N VAL A 315 -2.91 32.07 -30.35
CA VAL A 315 -2.81 30.62 -30.28
C VAL A 315 -4.23 30.15 -29.99
N ALA A 316 -4.95 29.78 -31.06
CA ALA A 316 -6.21 29.08 -30.96
C ALA A 316 -5.95 27.87 -30.05
N THR A 317 -6.54 27.91 -28.87
CA THR A 317 -6.68 26.75 -28.01
C THR A 317 -7.41 25.70 -28.82
N VAL A 318 -6.64 24.81 -29.45
CA VAL A 318 -7.17 23.56 -29.98
C VAL A 318 -7.73 22.86 -28.76
N GLU A 319 -9.05 22.93 -28.58
CA GLU A 319 -9.73 22.10 -27.60
C GLU A 319 -9.24 20.66 -27.82
N PRO A 320 -8.81 19.95 -26.76
CA PRO A 320 -8.40 18.58 -26.91
C PRO A 320 -9.61 17.79 -27.40
N ARG A 321 -9.62 17.48 -28.69
CA ARG A 321 -10.60 16.61 -29.35
C ARG A 321 -10.76 15.39 -28.45
N ALA A 322 -11.89 15.29 -27.75
CA ALA A 322 -12.11 14.23 -26.78
C ALA A 322 -11.91 12.90 -27.50
N THR A 323 -10.83 12.19 -27.17
CA THR A 323 -10.48 10.94 -27.86
C THR A 323 -11.61 9.94 -27.63
N THR A 324 -12.29 9.59 -28.73
CA THR A 324 -13.44 8.68 -28.75
C THR A 324 -12.94 7.25 -28.60
N ASN A 325 -13.39 6.53 -27.56
CA ASN A 325 -12.98 5.16 -27.25
C ASN A 325 -14.11 4.37 -26.58
N ASN A 326 -13.98 3.05 -26.52
CA ASN A 326 -14.97 2.10 -25.99
C ASN A 326 -14.67 1.60 -24.57
N PHE A 327 -13.80 2.28 -23.79
CA PHE A 327 -13.45 1.83 -22.44
C PHE A 327 -14.67 1.66 -21.53
N ASN A 328 -15.62 2.59 -21.57
CA ASN A 328 -16.85 2.52 -20.76
C ASN A 328 -17.73 1.33 -21.15
N LEU A 329 -17.84 1.05 -22.45
CA LEU A 329 -18.58 -0.10 -22.95
C LEU A 329 -17.96 -1.40 -22.48
N LEU A 330 -16.64 -1.56 -22.61
CA LEU A 330 -15.95 -2.76 -22.14
C LEU A 330 -16.09 -2.95 -20.62
N ARG A 331 -15.98 -1.87 -19.84
CA ARG A 331 -16.25 -1.91 -18.38
C ARG A 331 -17.66 -2.40 -18.09
N LEU A 332 -18.66 -1.94 -18.84
CA LEU A 332 -20.04 -2.42 -18.67
C LEU A 332 -20.17 -3.89 -19.06
N CYS A 333 -19.57 -4.32 -20.18
CA CYS A 333 -19.55 -5.73 -20.58
C CYS A 333 -18.94 -6.62 -19.49
N PHE A 334 -17.79 -6.22 -18.94
CA PHE A 334 -17.14 -6.94 -17.84
C PHE A 334 -17.98 -6.96 -16.56
N ALA A 335 -18.68 -5.86 -16.23
CA ALA A 335 -19.62 -5.85 -15.10
C ALA A 335 -20.73 -6.87 -15.31
N LEU A 336 -21.33 -6.89 -16.50
CA LEU A 336 -22.43 -7.77 -16.83
C LEU A 336 -22.02 -9.25 -16.85
N MET A 337 -20.78 -9.58 -17.25
CA MET A 337 -20.23 -10.93 -17.12
C MET A 337 -20.24 -11.43 -15.67
N VAL A 338 -19.85 -10.58 -14.72
CA VAL A 338 -19.87 -10.90 -13.28
C VAL A 338 -21.31 -11.00 -12.76
N VAL A 339 -22.19 -10.07 -13.14
CA VAL A 339 -23.61 -10.10 -12.77
C VAL A 339 -24.28 -11.40 -13.27
N ALA A 340 -24.01 -11.81 -14.51
CA ALA A 340 -24.55 -13.04 -15.09
C ALA A 340 -24.18 -14.29 -14.29
N PHE A 341 -22.93 -14.38 -13.81
CA PHE A 341 -22.51 -15.45 -12.92
C PHE A 341 -23.23 -15.41 -11.58
N HIS A 342 -23.33 -14.26 -10.94
CA HIS A 342 -24.00 -14.14 -9.64
C HIS A 342 -25.51 -14.40 -9.71
N LEU A 343 -26.17 -14.13 -10.84
CA LEU A 343 -27.57 -14.49 -11.08
C LEU A 343 -27.81 -16.01 -11.12
N VAL A 344 -26.77 -16.81 -11.34
CA VAL A 344 -26.81 -18.27 -11.33
C VAL A 344 -26.28 -18.82 -10.00
N ALA A 345 -25.14 -18.30 -9.54
CA ALA A 345 -24.39 -18.85 -8.41
C ALA A 345 -25.01 -18.54 -7.05
N ILE A 346 -25.51 -17.31 -6.82
CA ILE A 346 -26.06 -16.90 -5.52
C ILE A 346 -27.42 -17.61 -5.23
N PRO A 347 -28.38 -17.66 -6.17
CA PRO A 347 -29.65 -18.36 -5.95
C PRO A 347 -29.58 -19.87 -6.17
N ASP A 348 -28.45 -20.38 -6.67
CA ASP A 348 -28.16 -21.82 -6.79
C ASP A 348 -29.09 -22.62 -7.74
N TRP A 349 -29.63 -22.01 -8.81
CA TRP A 349 -30.72 -22.62 -9.60
C TRP A 349 -30.34 -23.23 -10.98
N ALA A 350 -29.17 -22.91 -11.54
CA ALA A 350 -28.75 -23.36 -12.88
C ALA A 350 -27.33 -23.96 -12.87
N GLU A 351 -27.17 -25.05 -12.11
CA GLU A 351 -25.88 -25.70 -11.89
C GLU A 351 -25.14 -26.09 -13.18
N ALA A 352 -25.86 -26.57 -14.20
CA ALA A 352 -25.27 -27.03 -15.46
C ALA A 352 -24.48 -25.97 -16.25
N ILE A 353 -24.82 -24.68 -16.09
CA ILE A 353 -24.14 -23.57 -16.77
C ILE A 353 -23.18 -22.80 -15.83
N ARG A 354 -23.15 -23.15 -14.54
CA ARG A 354 -22.36 -22.44 -13.52
C ARG A 354 -20.86 -22.41 -13.85
N PRO A 355 -20.21 -23.50 -14.29
CA PRO A 355 -18.78 -23.45 -14.63
C PRO A 355 -18.46 -22.47 -15.77
N GLN A 356 -19.30 -22.43 -16.80
CA GLN A 356 -19.15 -21.55 -17.95
C GLN A 356 -19.36 -20.09 -17.55
N MET A 357 -20.34 -19.83 -16.69
CA MET A 357 -20.56 -18.51 -16.12
C MET A 357 -19.41 -18.08 -15.19
N ALA A 358 -18.83 -19.02 -14.43
CA ALA A 358 -17.68 -18.74 -13.57
C ALA A 358 -16.46 -18.30 -14.39
N LEU A 359 -16.16 -19.02 -15.49
CA LEU A 359 -15.11 -18.62 -16.43
C LEU A 359 -15.39 -17.25 -17.06
N LEU A 360 -16.65 -16.98 -17.42
CA LEU A 360 -17.07 -15.69 -17.97
C LEU A 360 -16.83 -14.55 -16.98
N ALA A 361 -17.22 -14.74 -15.72
CA ALA A 361 -16.98 -13.76 -14.65
C ALA A 361 -15.49 -13.58 -14.35
N GLU A 362 -14.70 -14.66 -14.38
CA GLU A 362 -13.25 -14.60 -14.20
C GLU A 362 -12.59 -13.72 -15.27
N VAL A 363 -12.93 -13.93 -16.55
CA VAL A 363 -12.46 -13.08 -17.66
C VAL A 363 -12.94 -11.64 -17.49
N GLY A 364 -14.18 -11.43 -17.03
CA GLY A 364 -14.70 -10.10 -16.72
C GLY A 364 -13.88 -9.37 -15.65
N VAL A 365 -13.59 -10.01 -14.52
CA VAL A 365 -12.78 -9.44 -13.42
C VAL A 365 -11.35 -9.17 -13.89
N GLN A 366 -10.73 -10.12 -14.59
CA GLN A 366 -9.37 -9.95 -15.15
C GLN A 366 -9.32 -8.81 -16.17
N GLY A 367 -10.36 -8.68 -17.01
CA GLY A 367 -10.53 -7.59 -17.95
C GLY A 367 -10.66 -6.23 -17.26
N PHE A 368 -11.39 -6.16 -16.15
CA PHE A 368 -11.42 -4.96 -15.31
C PHE A 368 -10.03 -4.54 -14.86
N PHE A 369 -9.23 -5.47 -14.32
CA PHE A 369 -7.89 -5.15 -13.84
C PHE A 369 -6.95 -4.68 -14.96
N VAL A 370 -7.07 -5.24 -16.17
CA VAL A 370 -6.37 -4.70 -17.36
C VAL A 370 -6.78 -3.24 -17.63
N LEU A 371 -8.08 -2.96 -17.71
CA LEU A 371 -8.56 -1.61 -18.02
C LEU A 371 -8.19 -0.62 -16.91
N SER A 372 -8.21 -1.06 -15.66
CA SER A 372 -7.72 -0.30 -14.51
C SER A 372 -6.24 0.01 -14.67
N GLY A 373 -5.39 -0.97 -15.00
CA GLY A 373 -3.98 -0.77 -15.31
C GLY A 373 -3.74 0.36 -16.31
N TYR A 374 -4.46 0.33 -17.43
CA TYR A 374 -4.39 1.34 -18.47
C TYR A 374 -4.85 2.73 -17.98
N LEU A 375 -6.07 2.82 -17.43
CA LEU A 375 -6.72 4.09 -17.11
C LEU A 375 -6.16 4.76 -15.85
N VAL A 376 -5.77 3.97 -14.86
CA VAL A 376 -5.22 4.44 -13.58
C VAL A 376 -3.81 4.96 -13.79
N TYR A 377 -2.98 4.24 -14.56
CA TYR A 377 -1.67 4.72 -14.96
C TYR A 377 -1.76 6.04 -15.73
N ALA A 378 -2.63 6.09 -16.75
CA ALA A 378 -2.88 7.31 -17.50
C ALA A 378 -3.41 8.46 -16.62
N SER A 379 -4.21 8.15 -15.60
CA SER A 379 -4.71 9.13 -14.62
C SER A 379 -3.60 9.67 -13.73
N LEU A 380 -2.61 8.85 -13.36
CA LEU A 380 -1.48 9.28 -12.56
C LEU A 380 -0.56 10.19 -13.37
N GLU A 381 -0.26 9.82 -14.62
CA GLU A 381 0.57 10.65 -15.53
C GLU A 381 -0.03 12.03 -15.78
N ARG A 382 -1.36 12.12 -15.94
CA ARG A 382 -2.08 13.39 -16.11
C ARG A 382 -2.28 14.19 -14.81
N SER A 383 -1.88 13.68 -13.66
CA SER A 383 -2.10 14.37 -12.38
C SER A 383 -0.89 15.20 -11.98
N SER A 384 -1.12 16.46 -11.61
CA SER A 384 -0.04 17.37 -11.19
C SER A 384 0.59 17.01 -9.84
N SER A 385 -0.11 16.21 -9.03
CA SER A 385 0.36 15.74 -7.72
C SER A 385 -0.31 14.42 -7.33
N LEU A 386 0.30 13.70 -6.39
CA LEU A 386 -0.27 12.48 -5.81
C LEU A 386 -1.60 12.76 -5.08
N ALA A 387 -1.75 13.94 -4.45
CA ALA A 387 -2.99 14.34 -3.80
C ALA A 387 -4.13 14.49 -4.82
N GLN A 388 -3.86 15.13 -5.96
CA GLN A 388 -4.85 15.27 -7.03
C GLN A 388 -5.23 13.90 -7.63
N TYR A 389 -4.25 13.00 -7.80
CA TYR A 389 -4.50 11.63 -8.24
C TYR A 389 -5.39 10.87 -7.24
N ALA A 390 -5.03 10.89 -5.96
CA ALA A 390 -5.77 10.22 -4.89
C ALA A 390 -7.21 10.77 -4.78
N GLU A 391 -7.39 12.08 -4.88
CA GLU A 391 -8.71 12.71 -4.88
C GLU A 391 -9.58 12.21 -6.06
N LYS A 392 -9.03 12.19 -7.29
CA LYS A 392 -9.74 11.69 -8.48
C LYS A 392 -10.19 10.23 -8.29
N ARG A 393 -9.35 9.38 -7.70
CA ARG A 393 -9.66 7.97 -7.43
C ARG A 393 -10.70 7.82 -6.32
N PHE A 394 -10.53 8.53 -5.21
CA PHE A 394 -11.45 8.51 -4.07
C PHE A 394 -12.85 8.95 -4.48
N ARG A 395 -12.99 10.10 -5.15
CA ARG A 395 -14.29 10.62 -5.63
C ARG A 395 -14.97 9.72 -6.65
N ARG A 396 -14.20 8.94 -7.43
CA ARG A 396 -14.75 8.00 -8.40
C ARG A 396 -15.37 6.78 -7.74
N LEU A 397 -14.81 6.33 -6.62
CA LEU A 397 -15.09 5.03 -6.01
C LEU A 397 -15.88 5.13 -4.70
N TYR A 398 -15.36 5.87 -3.73
CA TYR A 398 -15.75 5.77 -2.32
C TYR A 398 -17.19 6.23 -2.02
N PRO A 399 -17.69 7.35 -2.57
CA PRO A 399 -19.03 7.85 -2.21
C PRO A 399 -20.15 6.83 -2.47
N ALA A 400 -20.18 6.22 -3.67
CA ALA A 400 -21.21 5.23 -3.99
C ALA A 400 -21.00 3.90 -3.25
N TYR A 401 -19.74 3.49 -3.02
CA TYR A 401 -19.43 2.31 -2.19
C TYR A 401 -19.95 2.47 -0.76
N ALA A 402 -19.61 3.58 -0.10
CA ALA A 402 -20.05 3.88 1.25
C ALA A 402 -21.59 3.98 1.33
N PHE A 403 -22.22 4.61 0.34
CA PHE A 403 -23.67 4.68 0.26
C PHE A 403 -24.32 3.29 0.24
N VAL A 404 -23.84 2.37 -0.59
CA VAL A 404 -24.40 1.00 -0.65
C VAL A 404 -24.25 0.27 0.68
N ILE A 405 -23.10 0.37 1.34
CA ILE A 405 -22.87 -0.24 2.67
C ILE A 405 -23.85 0.31 3.70
N LEU A 406 -23.98 1.65 3.76
CA LEU A 406 -24.85 2.32 4.71
C LEU A 406 -26.33 2.00 4.45
N VAL A 407 -26.73 1.89 3.18
CA VAL A 407 -28.09 1.46 2.81
C VAL A 407 -28.34 0.01 3.24
N CYS A 408 -27.37 -0.90 3.06
CA CYS A 408 -27.52 -2.29 3.51
C CYS A 408 -27.63 -2.36 5.05
N ALA A 409 -26.78 -1.63 5.77
CA ALA A 409 -26.83 -1.57 7.24
C ALA A 409 -28.14 -0.94 7.75
N GLY A 410 -28.60 0.14 7.12
CA GLY A 410 -29.88 0.77 7.44
C GLY A 410 -31.07 -0.14 7.13
N ALA A 411 -31.06 -0.82 5.98
CA ALA A 411 -32.09 -1.79 5.61
C ALA A 411 -32.13 -2.98 6.59
N ALA A 412 -30.98 -3.44 7.10
CA ALA A 412 -30.92 -4.47 8.12
C ALA A 412 -31.64 -4.04 9.41
N LEU A 413 -31.39 -2.83 9.89
CA LEU A 413 -32.05 -2.29 11.08
C LEU A 413 -33.57 -2.15 10.92
N ILE A 414 -34.05 -1.95 9.69
CA ILE A 414 -35.48 -1.88 9.38
C ILE A 414 -36.09 -3.29 9.28
N ALA A 415 -35.44 -4.21 8.57
CA ALA A 415 -36.01 -5.48 8.16
C ALA A 415 -35.74 -6.64 9.13
N SER A 416 -34.64 -6.63 9.90
CA SER A 416 -34.20 -7.74 10.75
C SER A 416 -34.38 -7.40 12.25
N PRO A 417 -35.15 -8.18 13.02
CA PRO A 417 -35.16 -8.09 14.48
C PRO A 417 -33.77 -8.34 15.10
N ALA A 418 -33.03 -9.34 14.60
CA ALA A 418 -31.70 -9.68 15.11
C ALA A 418 -30.69 -8.52 14.92
N ALA A 419 -30.80 -7.74 13.84
CA ALA A 419 -29.97 -6.55 13.64
C ALA A 419 -30.27 -5.44 14.66
N ARG A 420 -31.51 -5.35 15.15
CA ARG A 420 -31.90 -4.38 16.19
C ARG A 420 -31.46 -4.82 17.58
N GLU A 421 -31.35 -6.13 17.81
CA GLU A 421 -30.83 -6.71 19.04
C GLU A 421 -29.29 -6.66 19.10
N ASP A 422 -28.61 -6.90 17.97
CA ASP A 422 -27.15 -6.86 17.85
C ASP A 422 -26.64 -5.63 17.07
N LEU A 423 -26.78 -4.45 17.69
CA LEU A 423 -26.25 -3.21 17.12
C LEU A 423 -24.72 -3.21 16.96
N LEU A 424 -24.01 -3.98 17.80
CA LEU A 424 -22.55 -4.10 17.71
C LEU A 424 -22.14 -4.88 16.46
N GLY A 425 -22.86 -5.95 16.11
CA GLY A 425 -22.69 -6.68 14.85
C GLY A 425 -22.91 -5.79 13.63
N VAL A 426 -23.97 -4.97 13.64
CA VAL A 426 -24.21 -3.98 12.56
C VAL A 426 -23.08 -2.94 12.49
N ALA A 427 -22.58 -2.47 13.63
CA ALA A 427 -21.46 -1.53 13.68
C ALA A 427 -20.15 -2.17 13.18
N ARG A 428 -19.87 -3.43 13.53
CA ARG A 428 -18.73 -4.20 13.02
C ARG A 428 -18.80 -4.35 11.50
N TYR A 429 -19.96 -4.77 10.98
CA TYR A 429 -20.18 -4.89 9.54
C TYR A 429 -19.89 -3.56 8.87
N THR A 430 -20.50 -2.48 9.35
CA THR A 430 -20.36 -1.15 8.78
C THR A 430 -18.91 -0.66 8.81
N GLY A 431 -18.23 -0.77 9.96
CA GLY A 431 -16.85 -0.33 10.14
C GLY A 431 -15.86 -1.07 9.23
N TRP A 432 -15.89 -2.41 9.23
CA TRP A 432 -14.99 -3.22 8.40
C TRP A 432 -15.25 -3.03 6.90
N ASN A 433 -16.51 -2.97 6.49
CA ASN A 433 -16.85 -2.78 5.08
C ASN A 433 -16.46 -1.39 4.58
N LEU A 434 -16.63 -0.32 5.37
CA LEU A 434 -16.25 1.05 4.98
C LEU A 434 -14.74 1.20 4.74
N ILE A 435 -13.89 0.34 5.34
CA ILE A 435 -12.44 0.31 5.08
C ILE A 435 -12.01 -0.78 4.11
N PHE A 436 -12.94 -1.32 3.30
CA PHE A 436 -12.69 -2.38 2.30
C PHE A 436 -12.23 -3.73 2.88
N ALA A 437 -12.44 -3.95 4.18
CA ALA A 437 -12.14 -5.19 4.89
C ALA A 437 -13.39 -6.07 5.07
N ASN A 438 -14.22 -6.17 4.02
CA ASN A 438 -15.49 -6.91 4.03
C ASN A 438 -15.36 -8.37 4.54
N PHE A 439 -14.23 -9.04 4.26
CA PHE A 439 -13.95 -10.40 4.72
C PHE A 439 -13.89 -10.55 6.25
N MET A 440 -13.68 -9.47 7.00
CA MET A 440 -13.70 -9.50 8.47
C MET A 440 -15.13 -9.61 9.03
N GLU A 441 -16.10 -9.04 8.32
CA GLU A 441 -17.51 -9.07 8.70
C GLU A 441 -18.40 -8.94 7.45
N PRO A 442 -18.61 -10.03 6.70
CA PRO A 442 -19.35 -9.99 5.43
C PRO A 442 -20.87 -10.06 5.59
N ASN A 443 -21.34 -10.39 6.79
CA ASN A 443 -22.75 -10.65 7.10
C ASN A 443 -23.34 -9.56 8.00
N LEU A 444 -24.66 -9.37 7.91
CA LEU A 444 -25.44 -8.53 8.83
C LEU A 444 -26.31 -9.43 9.73
N PRO A 445 -26.49 -9.13 11.03
CA PRO A 445 -27.21 -10.02 11.94
C PRO A 445 -28.65 -10.32 11.49
N GLY A 446 -28.93 -11.60 11.26
CA GLY A 446 -30.24 -12.11 10.80
C GLY A 446 -30.64 -11.73 9.37
N VAL A 447 -29.77 -11.04 8.62
CA VAL A 447 -30.03 -10.71 7.21
C VAL A 447 -29.48 -11.82 6.33
N PHE A 448 -30.30 -12.32 5.40
CA PHE A 448 -29.95 -13.40 4.46
C PHE A 448 -29.47 -14.71 5.09
N ALA A 449 -29.66 -14.91 6.40
CA ALA A 449 -29.21 -16.12 7.10
C ALA A 449 -29.85 -17.42 6.57
N GLY A 450 -30.99 -17.33 5.88
CA GLY A 450 -31.66 -18.47 5.22
C GLY A 450 -31.39 -18.59 3.71
N ASN A 451 -30.57 -17.71 3.12
CA ASN A 451 -30.21 -17.80 1.70
C ASN A 451 -29.07 -18.82 1.50
N PRO A 452 -28.86 -19.35 0.27
CA PRO A 452 -27.75 -20.27 -0.02
C PRO A 452 -26.37 -19.69 0.28
N MET A 453 -26.21 -18.38 0.06
CA MET A 453 -25.07 -17.58 0.47
C MET A 453 -25.54 -16.53 1.47
N THR A 454 -24.78 -16.26 2.53
CA THR A 454 -25.21 -15.33 3.58
C THR A 454 -24.60 -13.94 3.45
N GLU A 455 -23.51 -13.80 2.68
CA GLU A 455 -22.79 -12.54 2.54
C GLU A 455 -23.68 -11.50 1.86
N VAL A 456 -23.74 -10.31 2.44
CA VAL A 456 -24.59 -9.23 1.93
C VAL A 456 -24.12 -8.80 0.54
N ASN A 457 -22.80 -8.74 0.34
CA ASN A 457 -22.21 -8.38 -0.94
C ASN A 457 -20.86 -9.06 -1.15
N GLY A 458 -20.91 -10.33 -1.55
CA GLY A 458 -19.70 -11.10 -1.87
C GLY A 458 -18.87 -10.51 -3.02
N ALA A 459 -19.45 -9.67 -3.90
CA ALA A 459 -18.75 -9.12 -5.06
C ALA A 459 -17.69 -8.04 -4.73
N LEU A 460 -17.68 -7.52 -3.50
CA LEU A 460 -16.82 -6.39 -3.08
C LEU A 460 -15.34 -6.76 -2.92
N TRP A 461 -14.97 -8.05 -2.93
CA TRP A 461 -13.57 -8.47 -2.75
C TRP A 461 -12.63 -7.88 -3.82
N THR A 462 -13.11 -7.70 -5.06
CA THR A 462 -12.31 -7.13 -6.17
C THR A 462 -12.04 -5.63 -5.98
N LEU A 463 -12.95 -4.90 -5.32
CA LEU A 463 -12.78 -3.46 -5.08
C LEU A 463 -11.66 -3.18 -4.10
N LYS A 464 -11.44 -4.06 -3.12
CA LYS A 464 -10.26 -4.01 -2.25
C LYS A 464 -8.99 -4.01 -3.10
N ILE A 465 -8.90 -4.92 -4.07
CA ILE A 465 -7.74 -5.04 -4.96
C ILE A 465 -7.59 -3.79 -5.84
N GLU A 466 -8.68 -3.25 -6.38
CA GLU A 466 -8.67 -1.99 -7.15
C GLU A 466 -8.11 -0.82 -6.32
N VAL A 467 -8.54 -0.68 -5.06
CA VAL A 467 -8.00 0.33 -4.13
C VAL A 467 -6.51 0.07 -3.86
N MET A 468 -6.12 -1.18 -3.66
CA MET A 468 -4.70 -1.52 -3.50
C MET A 468 -3.88 -1.15 -4.74
N PHE A 469 -4.38 -1.34 -5.96
CA PHE A 469 -3.71 -0.85 -7.17
C PHE A 469 -3.55 0.66 -7.16
N TYR A 470 -4.57 1.41 -6.72
CA TYR A 470 -4.46 2.86 -6.61
C TYR A 470 -3.32 3.29 -5.67
N LEU A 471 -3.15 2.57 -4.56
CA LEU A 471 -2.13 2.84 -3.54
C LEU A 471 -0.73 2.36 -3.95
N VAL A 472 -0.64 1.18 -4.56
CA VAL A 472 0.62 0.55 -4.95
C VAL A 472 1.22 1.22 -6.18
N LEU A 473 0.41 1.70 -7.14
CA LEU A 473 0.92 2.23 -8.41
C LEU A 473 1.99 3.34 -8.24
N PRO A 474 1.81 4.40 -7.42
CA PRO A 474 2.85 5.41 -7.22
C PRO A 474 4.17 4.83 -6.69
N VAL A 475 4.09 3.87 -5.75
CA VAL A 475 5.26 3.19 -5.16
C VAL A 475 5.91 2.30 -6.21
N LEU A 476 5.12 1.54 -6.96
CA LEU A 476 5.56 0.69 -8.05
C LEU A 476 6.32 1.49 -9.10
N LEU A 477 5.76 2.60 -9.59
CA LEU A 477 6.44 3.42 -10.60
C LEU A 477 7.72 4.03 -10.05
N TRP A 478 7.73 4.44 -8.78
CA TRP A 478 8.95 4.91 -8.15
C TRP A 478 10.03 3.82 -8.13
N LEU A 479 9.67 2.58 -7.76
CA LEU A 479 10.57 1.41 -7.77
C LEU A 479 11.05 1.07 -9.18
N LEU A 480 10.16 1.01 -10.17
CA LEU A 480 10.53 0.72 -11.57
C LEU A 480 11.50 1.78 -12.13
N ARG A 481 11.27 3.06 -11.79
CA ARG A 481 12.18 4.17 -12.15
C ARG A 481 13.54 4.08 -11.42
N LEU A 482 13.70 3.24 -10.40
CA LEU A 482 15.02 2.92 -9.84
C LEU A 482 15.87 2.12 -10.81
N GLY A 483 15.25 1.28 -11.66
CA GLY A 483 15.93 0.52 -12.72
C GLY A 483 16.40 1.37 -13.90
N GLY A 484 15.92 2.61 -14.04
CA GLY A 484 16.25 3.47 -15.17
C GLY A 484 15.84 2.83 -16.51
N ARG A 485 16.79 2.63 -17.43
CA ARG A 485 16.55 1.95 -18.71
C ARG A 485 16.23 0.45 -18.61
N TYR A 486 16.31 -0.12 -17.41
CA TYR A 486 16.04 -1.53 -17.13
C TYR A 486 14.71 -1.73 -16.38
N ASP A 487 13.83 -0.73 -16.36
CA ASP A 487 12.50 -0.81 -15.79
C ASP A 487 11.66 -1.98 -16.35
N TRP A 488 11.86 -2.33 -17.63
CA TRP A 488 11.24 -3.49 -18.26
C TRP A 488 11.57 -4.82 -17.58
N ILE A 489 12.77 -4.96 -16.99
CA ILE A 489 13.14 -6.15 -16.22
C ILE A 489 12.29 -6.22 -14.95
N GLY A 490 12.08 -5.08 -14.29
CA GLY A 490 11.19 -4.98 -13.13
C GLY A 490 9.76 -5.38 -13.49
N CYS A 491 9.24 -4.90 -14.62
CA CYS A 491 7.93 -5.33 -15.13
C CYS A 491 7.88 -6.85 -15.39
N LEU A 492 8.91 -7.40 -16.04
CA LEU A 492 8.97 -8.84 -16.33
C LEU A 492 8.99 -9.68 -15.03
N LEU A 493 9.80 -9.28 -14.05
CA LEU A 493 9.88 -9.96 -12.75
C LEU A 493 8.56 -9.89 -11.98
N LEU A 494 7.89 -8.74 -12.00
CA LEU A 494 6.58 -8.58 -11.36
C LEU A 494 5.49 -9.40 -12.05
N TYR A 495 5.51 -9.44 -13.38
CA TYR A 495 4.62 -10.30 -14.16
C TYR A 495 4.84 -11.76 -13.78
N ALA A 496 6.08 -12.26 -13.89
CA ALA A 496 6.41 -13.64 -13.58
C ALA A 496 6.09 -13.99 -12.12
N GLY A 497 6.43 -13.12 -11.17
CA GLY A 497 6.13 -13.31 -9.75
C GLY A 497 4.62 -13.38 -9.46
N ALA A 498 3.81 -12.55 -10.14
CA ALA A 498 2.36 -12.60 -10.02
C ALA A 498 1.77 -13.91 -10.54
N GLU A 499 2.28 -14.41 -11.68
CA GLU A 499 1.86 -15.68 -12.27
C GLU A 499 2.28 -16.87 -11.41
N VAL A 500 3.52 -16.88 -10.90
CA VAL A 500 4.02 -17.93 -9.99
C VAL A 500 3.21 -17.93 -8.70
N TRP A 501 2.92 -16.76 -8.11
CA TRP A 501 2.06 -16.64 -6.94
C TRP A 501 0.68 -17.27 -7.17
N ARG A 502 0.01 -16.87 -8.26
CA ARG A 502 -1.33 -17.38 -8.58
C ARG A 502 -1.31 -18.88 -8.82
N ALA A 503 -0.35 -19.38 -9.61
CA ALA A 503 -0.21 -20.80 -9.91
C ALA A 503 0.07 -21.64 -8.64
N TRP A 504 0.97 -21.17 -7.77
CA TRP A 504 1.32 -21.84 -6.52
C TRP A 504 0.12 -21.97 -5.58
N PHE A 505 -0.56 -20.86 -5.28
CA PHE A 505 -1.69 -20.87 -4.35
C PHE A 505 -2.89 -21.63 -4.92
N ASN A 506 -3.12 -21.60 -6.23
CA ASN A 506 -4.12 -22.47 -6.87
C ASN A 506 -3.76 -23.96 -6.74
N HIS A 507 -2.48 -24.32 -6.91
CA HIS A 507 -2.02 -25.70 -6.81
C HIS A 507 -2.25 -26.31 -5.42
N ILE A 508 -2.06 -25.51 -4.36
CA ILE A 508 -2.31 -25.94 -2.97
C ILE A 508 -3.75 -25.73 -2.49
N GLY A 509 -4.69 -25.40 -3.40
CA GLY A 509 -6.11 -25.24 -3.10
C GLY A 509 -6.50 -23.94 -2.37
N GLN A 510 -5.59 -22.97 -2.29
CA GLN A 510 -5.76 -21.69 -1.59
C GLN A 510 -6.21 -20.58 -2.55
N PHE A 511 -7.37 -20.77 -3.18
CA PHE A 511 -7.88 -19.91 -4.25
C PHE A 511 -8.10 -18.44 -3.83
N GLU A 512 -8.52 -18.20 -2.58
CA GLU A 512 -8.75 -16.85 -2.08
C GLU A 512 -7.44 -16.05 -1.99
N ILE A 513 -6.34 -16.69 -1.58
CA ILE A 513 -5.00 -16.10 -1.51
C ILE A 513 -4.42 -15.93 -2.90
N ALA A 514 -4.62 -16.91 -3.79
CA ALA A 514 -4.20 -16.83 -5.19
C ALA A 514 -4.77 -15.61 -5.91
N ARG A 515 -5.99 -15.20 -5.52
CA ARG A 515 -6.69 -14.04 -6.08
C ARG A 515 -6.29 -12.70 -5.45
N GLN A 516 -5.64 -12.67 -4.28
CA GLN A 516 -5.15 -11.41 -3.69
C GLN A 516 -3.90 -10.89 -4.41
N LEU A 517 -3.48 -9.65 -4.12
CA LEU A 517 -2.17 -9.18 -4.59
C LEU A 517 -1.06 -10.05 -3.99
N PRO A 518 -0.04 -10.42 -4.80
CA PRO A 518 0.23 -9.97 -6.18
C PRO A 518 -0.44 -10.76 -7.32
N GLY A 519 -1.28 -11.76 -7.06
CA GLY A 519 -1.83 -12.67 -8.09
C GLY A 519 -2.61 -12.04 -9.25
N GLN A 520 -3.16 -10.83 -9.07
CA GLN A 520 -3.84 -10.04 -10.11
C GLN A 520 -2.93 -9.00 -10.79
N MET A 521 -1.67 -8.88 -10.36
CA MET A 521 -0.77 -7.81 -10.77
C MET A 521 -0.39 -7.91 -12.25
N SER A 522 -0.31 -9.11 -12.83
CA SER A 522 0.01 -9.29 -14.26
C SER A 522 -1.02 -8.64 -15.19
N PHE A 523 -2.31 -8.74 -14.86
CA PHE A 523 -3.39 -8.09 -15.61
C PHE A 523 -3.28 -6.56 -15.55
N PHE A 524 -3.14 -6.01 -14.35
CA PHE A 524 -2.96 -4.57 -14.15
C PHE A 524 -1.69 -4.04 -14.83
N LEU A 525 -0.57 -4.76 -14.68
CA LEU A 525 0.71 -4.42 -15.29
C LEU A 525 0.64 -4.43 -16.82
N THR A 526 -0.06 -5.41 -17.40
CA THR A 526 -0.27 -5.47 -18.85
C THR A 526 -0.99 -4.23 -19.36
N GLY A 527 -2.07 -3.80 -18.68
CA GLY A 527 -2.78 -2.58 -19.02
C GLY A 527 -1.88 -1.33 -18.95
N MET A 528 -1.06 -1.23 -17.91
CA MET A 528 -0.07 -0.16 -17.73
C MET A 528 0.95 -0.13 -18.88
N MET A 529 1.52 -1.29 -19.23
CA MET A 529 2.50 -1.42 -20.31
C MET A 529 1.90 -1.10 -21.68
N LEU A 530 0.67 -1.50 -21.96
CA LEU A 530 -0.02 -1.16 -23.21
C LEU A 530 -0.31 0.34 -23.32
N HIS A 531 -0.61 1.01 -22.21
CA HIS A 531 -0.71 2.48 -22.21
C HIS A 531 0.65 3.13 -22.52
N ALA A 532 1.71 2.69 -21.83
CA ALA A 532 3.06 3.22 -22.02
C ALA A 532 3.59 2.96 -23.44
N ALA A 533 3.26 1.82 -24.05
CA ALA A 533 3.64 1.49 -25.41
C ALA A 533 2.93 2.37 -26.47
N ASN A 534 1.80 2.99 -26.12
CA ASN A 534 1.01 3.90 -26.98
C ASN A 534 0.82 3.37 -28.41
N LEU A 535 0.42 2.09 -28.53
CA LEU A 535 0.28 1.41 -29.80
C LEU A 535 -0.79 2.07 -30.68
N SER A 536 -0.50 2.24 -31.96
CA SER A 536 -1.42 2.83 -32.94
C SER A 536 -1.24 2.22 -34.33
N GLY A 537 -2.21 2.43 -35.22
CA GLY A 537 -2.18 1.94 -36.60
C GLY A 537 -2.07 0.42 -36.70
N PRO A 538 -1.34 -0.12 -37.70
CA PRO A 538 -1.23 -1.58 -37.92
C PRO A 538 -0.74 -2.36 -36.70
N ARG A 539 0.16 -1.76 -35.89
CA ARG A 539 0.70 -2.40 -34.68
C ARG A 539 -0.38 -2.70 -33.65
N LEU A 540 -1.36 -1.81 -33.50
CA LEU A 540 -2.49 -2.00 -32.60
C LEU A 540 -3.40 -3.14 -33.06
N HIS A 541 -3.66 -3.26 -34.36
CA HIS A 541 -4.46 -4.36 -34.94
C HIS A 541 -3.74 -5.71 -34.82
N ILE A 542 -2.43 -5.76 -35.09
CA ILE A 542 -1.62 -6.98 -34.93
C ILE A 542 -1.61 -7.40 -33.45
N ALA A 543 -1.43 -6.46 -32.52
CA ALA A 543 -1.49 -6.75 -31.10
C ALA A 543 -2.86 -7.28 -30.67
N GLY A 544 -3.97 -6.71 -31.18
CA GLY A 544 -5.32 -7.21 -30.93
C GLY A 544 -5.54 -8.63 -31.45
N ALA A 545 -5.10 -8.92 -32.67
CA ALA A 545 -5.20 -10.26 -33.27
C ALA A 545 -4.36 -11.29 -32.52
N ALA A 546 -3.10 -10.96 -32.21
CA ALA A 546 -2.25 -11.80 -31.37
C ALA A 546 -2.86 -11.99 -29.97
N GLY A 547 -3.46 -10.93 -29.42
CA GLY A 547 -4.17 -10.97 -28.14
C GLY A 547 -5.33 -11.96 -28.13
N ALA A 548 -6.14 -11.98 -29.21
CA ALA A 548 -7.22 -12.94 -29.38
C ALA A 548 -6.73 -14.39 -29.41
N VAL A 549 -5.63 -14.66 -30.13
CA VAL A 549 -5.01 -15.98 -30.20
C VAL A 549 -4.49 -16.42 -28.83
N LEU A 550 -3.77 -15.54 -28.11
CA LEU A 550 -3.23 -15.83 -26.79
C LEU A 550 -4.35 -16.05 -25.75
N LEU A 551 -5.42 -15.24 -25.80
CA LEU A 551 -6.58 -15.44 -24.94
C LEU A 551 -7.23 -16.80 -25.22
N ALA A 552 -7.50 -17.12 -26.48
CA ALA A 552 -8.08 -18.40 -26.87
C ALA A 552 -7.20 -19.58 -26.41
N ALA A 553 -5.89 -19.51 -26.64
CA ALA A 553 -4.93 -20.51 -26.17
C ALA A 553 -5.00 -20.69 -24.64
N SER A 554 -5.05 -19.59 -23.88
CA SER A 554 -5.14 -19.62 -22.41
C SER A 554 -6.46 -20.15 -21.84
N LEU A 555 -7.53 -20.17 -22.65
CA LEU A 555 -8.84 -20.72 -22.26
C LEU A 555 -8.94 -22.22 -22.59
N VAL A 556 -8.22 -22.67 -23.62
CA VAL A 556 -8.21 -24.08 -24.06
C VAL A 556 -7.16 -24.89 -23.31
N TRP A 557 -5.98 -24.32 -23.06
CA TRP A 557 -4.85 -25.00 -22.44
C TRP A 557 -4.46 -24.34 -21.11
N PRO A 558 -4.80 -24.95 -19.96
CA PRO A 558 -4.46 -24.41 -18.64
C PRO A 558 -2.96 -24.15 -18.42
N GLN A 559 -2.09 -24.88 -19.12
CA GLN A 559 -0.63 -24.80 -19.01
C GLN A 559 -0.07 -23.46 -19.51
N VAL A 560 -0.83 -22.77 -20.36
CA VAL A 560 -0.48 -21.44 -20.89
C VAL A 560 -1.38 -20.35 -20.30
N GLU A 561 -2.02 -20.58 -19.15
CA GLU A 561 -2.79 -19.53 -18.46
C GLU A 561 -1.95 -18.27 -18.21
N PHE A 562 -0.63 -18.43 -18.02
CA PHE A 562 0.28 -17.31 -17.79
C PHE A 562 0.35 -16.30 -18.94
N VAL A 563 -0.13 -16.62 -20.15
CA VAL A 563 -0.23 -15.63 -21.26
C VAL A 563 -1.58 -14.90 -21.29
N ARG A 564 -2.54 -15.29 -20.44
CA ARG A 564 -3.90 -14.74 -20.42
C ARG A 564 -3.89 -13.23 -20.18
N ALA A 565 -3.07 -12.74 -19.26
CA ALA A 565 -2.99 -11.30 -18.98
C ALA A 565 -2.56 -10.50 -20.22
N ILE A 566 -1.52 -10.95 -20.94
CA ILE A 566 -1.09 -10.36 -22.22
C ILE A 566 -2.18 -10.47 -23.28
N GLY A 567 -2.77 -11.65 -23.45
CA GLY A 567 -3.77 -11.92 -24.47
C GLY A 567 -5.03 -11.08 -24.29
N LEU A 568 -5.64 -11.17 -23.10
CA LEU A 568 -6.80 -10.38 -22.70
C LEU A 568 -6.49 -8.89 -22.73
N GLY A 569 -5.28 -8.50 -22.32
CA GLY A 569 -4.81 -7.11 -22.30
C GLY A 569 -4.82 -6.48 -23.68
N ALA A 570 -4.08 -7.11 -24.61
CA ALA A 570 -3.95 -6.61 -25.97
C ALA A 570 -5.29 -6.61 -26.71
N LEU A 571 -6.11 -7.65 -26.53
CA LEU A 571 -7.47 -7.70 -27.09
C LEU A 571 -8.36 -6.59 -26.53
N SER A 572 -8.37 -6.40 -25.20
CA SER A 572 -9.22 -5.40 -24.55
C SER A 572 -8.84 -3.97 -24.97
N VAL A 573 -7.55 -3.65 -25.03
CA VAL A 573 -7.08 -2.33 -25.49
C VAL A 573 -7.42 -2.13 -26.98
N TRP A 574 -7.24 -3.16 -27.81
CA TRP A 574 -7.64 -3.09 -29.22
C TRP A 574 -9.14 -2.85 -29.41
N LEU A 575 -10.02 -3.54 -28.66
CA LEU A 575 -11.46 -3.29 -28.65
C LEU A 575 -11.81 -1.90 -28.09
N ALA A 576 -10.99 -1.36 -27.18
CA ALA A 576 -11.21 -0.05 -26.60
C ALA A 576 -10.85 1.09 -27.57
N THR A 577 -9.75 0.98 -28.30
CA THR A 577 -9.14 2.10 -29.04
C THR A 577 -8.96 1.87 -30.54
N GLY A 578 -8.98 0.61 -31.00
CA GLY A 578 -8.66 0.22 -32.37
C GLY A 578 -9.86 -0.07 -33.28
N ILE A 579 -11.08 -0.14 -32.74
CA ILE A 579 -12.32 -0.33 -33.52
C ILE A 579 -13.17 0.96 -33.54
N VAL A 580 -14.08 1.06 -34.50
CA VAL A 580 -15.03 2.17 -34.60
C VAL A 580 -15.86 2.27 -33.31
N ARG A 581 -16.13 3.49 -32.86
CA ARG A 581 -16.93 3.75 -31.65
C ARG A 581 -18.30 3.12 -31.81
N LEU A 582 -18.67 2.26 -30.87
CA LEU A 582 -20.01 1.70 -30.76
C LEU A 582 -20.91 2.67 -29.98
N PRO A 583 -22.26 2.58 -30.12
CA PRO A 583 -23.18 3.42 -29.36
C PRO A 583 -22.87 3.36 -27.87
N ASP A 584 -22.54 4.52 -27.31
CA ASP A 584 -22.02 4.60 -25.95
C ASP A 584 -23.18 4.43 -24.96
N ALA A 585 -23.27 3.26 -24.32
CA ALA A 585 -24.19 3.05 -23.21
C ALA A 585 -23.96 4.08 -22.09
N ALA A 586 -22.77 4.69 -22.02
CA ALA A 586 -22.50 5.79 -21.12
C ALA A 586 -23.36 7.04 -21.39
N ARG A 587 -24.09 7.15 -22.52
CA ARG A 587 -25.04 8.25 -22.74
C ARG A 587 -26.10 8.39 -21.64
N PHE A 588 -26.38 7.31 -20.91
CA PHE A 588 -27.27 7.29 -19.76
C PHE A 588 -26.54 7.36 -18.39
N GLY A 589 -25.21 7.45 -18.41
CA GLY A 589 -24.31 7.44 -17.25
C GLY A 589 -23.28 6.32 -17.27
N ASP A 590 -22.17 6.44 -16.52
CA ASP A 590 -21.22 5.33 -16.35
C ASP A 590 -21.76 4.28 -15.36
N LEU A 591 -22.67 3.45 -15.87
CA LEU A 591 -23.41 2.44 -15.09
C LEU A 591 -22.55 1.26 -14.64
N SER A 592 -21.35 1.09 -15.22
CA SER A 592 -20.50 -0.10 -14.98
C SER A 592 -20.19 -0.30 -13.49
N TYR A 593 -19.90 0.79 -12.78
CA TYR A 593 -19.58 0.74 -11.37
C TYR A 593 -20.82 0.55 -10.50
N GLY A 594 -21.87 1.36 -10.72
CA GLY A 594 -23.12 1.26 -9.98
C GLY A 594 -23.71 -0.16 -10.03
N ILE A 595 -23.84 -0.74 -11.23
CA ILE A 595 -24.41 -2.08 -11.38
C ILE A 595 -23.54 -3.15 -10.69
N TYR A 596 -22.22 -2.98 -10.75
CA TYR A 596 -21.28 -3.88 -10.10
C TYR A 596 -21.43 -3.88 -8.58
N ILE A 597 -21.72 -2.75 -7.94
CA ILE A 597 -21.80 -2.71 -6.46
C ILE A 597 -23.19 -3.04 -5.91
N VAL A 598 -24.27 -2.86 -6.68
CA VAL A 598 -25.63 -3.11 -6.18
C VAL A 598 -26.17 -4.51 -6.44
N HIS A 599 -25.66 -5.22 -7.45
CA HIS A 599 -26.32 -6.44 -7.94
C HIS A 599 -26.40 -7.54 -6.87
N ALA A 600 -25.33 -7.80 -6.10
CA ALA A 600 -25.33 -8.91 -5.14
C ALA A 600 -26.35 -8.71 -4.00
N PRO A 601 -26.41 -7.55 -3.30
CA PRO A 601 -27.47 -7.28 -2.32
C PRO A 601 -28.88 -7.38 -2.91
N ILE A 602 -29.07 -6.94 -4.16
CA ILE A 602 -30.36 -7.01 -4.85
C ILE A 602 -30.75 -8.47 -5.14
N ILE A 603 -29.82 -9.29 -5.63
CA ILE A 603 -30.04 -10.73 -5.86
C ILE A 603 -30.38 -11.42 -4.53
N GLN A 604 -29.61 -11.15 -3.47
CA GLN A 604 -29.88 -11.68 -2.13
C GLN A 604 -31.27 -11.30 -1.60
N THR A 605 -31.68 -10.05 -1.84
CA THR A 605 -33.03 -9.58 -1.49
C THR A 605 -34.10 -10.32 -2.30
N CYS A 606 -33.89 -10.53 -3.60
CA CYS A 606 -34.82 -11.29 -4.43
C CYS A 606 -34.98 -12.75 -3.97
N ILE A 607 -33.90 -13.38 -3.48
CA ILE A 607 -33.95 -14.71 -2.88
C ILE A 607 -34.75 -14.68 -1.58
N ALA A 608 -34.45 -13.73 -0.69
CA ALA A 608 -35.13 -13.60 0.60
C ALA A 608 -36.65 -13.32 0.45
N LEU A 609 -37.05 -12.64 -0.62
CA LEU A 609 -38.46 -12.41 -0.97
C LEU A 609 -39.13 -13.61 -1.68
N GLY A 610 -38.41 -14.72 -1.87
CA GLY A 610 -38.93 -15.94 -2.51
C GLY A 610 -39.10 -15.84 -4.03
N LEU A 611 -38.55 -14.82 -4.70
CA LEU A 611 -38.77 -14.61 -6.14
C LEU A 611 -38.15 -15.72 -6.99
N PHE A 612 -36.94 -16.17 -6.62
CA PHE A 612 -36.27 -17.30 -7.29
C PHE A 612 -36.96 -18.64 -7.03
N ALA A 613 -37.56 -18.81 -5.84
CA ALA A 613 -38.33 -20.01 -5.50
C ALA A 613 -39.65 -20.07 -6.28
N ALA A 614 -40.29 -18.92 -6.51
CA ALA A 614 -41.51 -18.83 -7.32
C ALA A 614 -41.23 -19.04 -8.82
N SER A 615 -40.18 -18.41 -9.36
CA SER A 615 -39.69 -18.64 -10.71
C SER A 615 -38.30 -18.06 -10.87
N ALA A 616 -37.32 -18.89 -11.24
CA ALA A 616 -35.94 -18.43 -11.42
C ALA A 616 -35.84 -17.27 -12.43
N TRP A 617 -36.55 -17.34 -13.55
CA TRP A 617 -36.56 -16.29 -14.57
C TRP A 617 -37.21 -14.99 -14.09
N MET A 618 -38.21 -15.08 -13.21
CA MET A 618 -38.78 -13.91 -12.54
C MET A 618 -37.75 -13.26 -11.62
N GLY A 619 -37.06 -14.06 -10.79
CA GLY A 619 -35.96 -13.59 -9.95
C GLY A 619 -34.87 -12.90 -10.77
N VAL A 620 -34.45 -13.51 -11.89
CA VAL A 620 -33.47 -12.93 -12.82
C VAL A 620 -33.94 -11.59 -13.39
N GLY A 621 -35.16 -11.54 -13.95
CA GLY A 621 -35.69 -10.34 -14.59
C GLY A 621 -35.82 -9.17 -13.62
N ILE A 622 -36.32 -9.44 -12.41
CA ILE A 622 -36.46 -8.41 -11.35
C ILE A 622 -35.08 -7.97 -10.86
N ALA A 623 -34.15 -8.91 -10.60
CA ALA A 623 -32.81 -8.57 -10.12
C ALA A 623 -32.03 -7.72 -11.13
N ILE A 624 -32.08 -8.04 -12.43
CA ILE A 624 -31.45 -7.22 -13.49
C ILE A 624 -32.07 -5.82 -13.51
N THR A 625 -33.41 -5.75 -13.55
CA THR A 625 -34.13 -4.47 -13.63
C THR A 625 -33.82 -3.57 -12.43
N ALA A 626 -33.90 -4.12 -11.22
CA ALA A 626 -33.57 -3.41 -9.99
C ALA A 626 -32.09 -2.99 -9.94
N SER A 627 -31.17 -3.82 -10.44
CA SER A 627 -29.74 -3.48 -10.50
C SER A 627 -29.45 -2.33 -11.46
N VAL A 628 -30.13 -2.29 -12.62
CA VAL A 628 -30.01 -1.17 -13.57
C VAL A 628 -30.60 0.11 -12.98
N LEU A 629 -31.76 0.04 -12.33
CA LEU A 629 -32.37 1.19 -11.67
C LEU A 629 -31.50 1.71 -10.51
N GLY A 630 -30.94 0.81 -9.71
CA GLY A 630 -29.99 1.14 -8.64
C GLY A 630 -28.73 1.80 -9.19
N ALA A 631 -28.17 1.29 -10.29
CA ALA A 631 -27.02 1.89 -10.96
C ALA A 631 -27.32 3.30 -11.49
N LEU A 632 -28.50 3.51 -12.10
CA LEU A 632 -28.94 4.82 -12.56
C LEU A 632 -29.11 5.81 -11.40
N PHE A 633 -29.72 5.36 -10.31
CA PHE A 633 -29.88 6.15 -9.09
C PHE A 633 -28.53 6.58 -8.51
N LEU A 634 -27.61 5.61 -8.33
CA LEU A 634 -26.27 5.86 -7.82
C LEU A 634 -25.51 6.85 -8.70
N TRP A 635 -25.57 6.66 -10.03
CA TRP A 635 -24.88 7.52 -10.97
C TRP A 635 -25.33 8.98 -10.83
N HIS A 636 -26.63 9.24 -10.89
CA HIS A 636 -27.16 10.59 -10.95
C HIS A 636 -27.11 11.33 -9.61
N LEU A 637 -27.30 10.61 -8.50
CA LEU A 637 -27.43 11.24 -7.18
C LEU A 637 -26.17 11.18 -6.34
N ILE A 638 -25.29 10.20 -6.55
CA ILE A 638 -24.11 9.99 -5.70
C ILE A 638 -22.82 10.15 -6.49
N GLU A 639 -22.62 9.38 -7.57
CA GLU A 639 -21.36 9.36 -8.31
C GLU A 639 -21.11 10.69 -9.04
N LYS A 640 -21.97 11.05 -10.00
CA LYS A 640 -21.79 12.25 -10.83
C LYS A 640 -21.62 13.53 -10.00
N PRO A 641 -22.40 13.78 -8.92
CA PRO A 641 -22.21 14.95 -8.06
C PRO A 641 -20.89 14.94 -7.27
N SER A 642 -20.39 13.75 -6.91
CA SER A 642 -19.13 13.61 -6.15
C SER A 642 -17.88 13.85 -6.98
N LEU A 643 -17.98 13.67 -8.30
CA LEU A 643 -16.88 13.87 -9.24
C LEU A 643 -16.50 15.35 -9.35
N ARG A 644 -15.21 15.58 -9.61
CA ARG A 644 -14.68 16.91 -9.90
C ARG A 644 -15.36 17.52 -11.13
N SER A 645 -15.45 18.85 -11.16
CA SER A 645 -16.01 19.60 -12.29
C SER A 645 -15.27 19.35 -13.61
N ASP A 646 -13.94 19.20 -13.54
CA ASP A 646 -13.05 18.91 -14.67
C ASP A 646 -13.01 17.42 -15.08
N SER A 647 -13.83 16.57 -14.45
CA SER A 647 -13.86 15.15 -14.75
C SER A 647 -14.43 14.90 -16.14
N ALA A 648 -13.71 14.13 -16.97
CA ALA A 648 -14.19 13.70 -18.29
C ALA A 648 -15.54 12.98 -18.23
N TYR A 649 -15.83 12.31 -17.11
CA TYR A 649 -17.12 11.67 -16.84
C TYR A 649 -18.27 12.68 -16.65
N ARG A 650 -17.98 13.90 -16.22
CA ARG A 650 -18.98 14.97 -16.03
C ARG A 650 -19.18 15.77 -17.31
N LEU A 651 -18.08 16.08 -18.01
CA LEU A 651 -18.05 16.88 -19.24
C LEU A 651 -18.69 16.18 -20.45
N ARG A 652 -18.77 14.85 -20.47
CA ARG A 652 -19.44 14.08 -21.55
C ARG A 652 -20.98 14.12 -21.48
N HIS A 653 -21.56 14.72 -20.43
CA HIS A 653 -23.01 14.75 -20.17
C HIS A 653 -23.57 16.17 -20.01
N THR A 654 -22.82 17.16 -20.46
CA THR A 654 -23.25 18.54 -20.72
C THR A 654 -23.17 18.75 -22.22
#